data_AF-A0A4Z1SX23-F1
#
_entry.id   AF-A0A4Z1SX23-F1
#
_cell.length_a   1.000
_cell.length_b   1.000
_cell.length_c   1.000
_cell.angle_alpha   90.00
_cell.angle_beta   90.00
_cell.angle_gamma   90.00
#
_symmetry.space_group_name_H-M   'P 1'
#
loop_
_entity.id
_entity.type
_entity.pdbx_description
1 polymer ?
#
loop_
_entity_poly.entity_id
_entity_poly.type
_entity_poly.pdbx_seq_one_letter_code
_entity_poly.pdbx_strand_id
1 'polypeptide(L)'
;MPALLCLLLSLARAWTDLELACLQALYADTGGVGWYNSDGWVDPAANPCVYFGISCNDAEEIVTIELIGNNLEGVIPSCLTDFHALTHLSLSHNRLDGPLPDLPSSLTYIHVGSNRLTSLPSNLCSLPSLEAVKIDHNSLLGLEIPNCLLHLTELRVHRSGLAFPKDLKKLFFSGSRKRLLAAGCDGHLLELVPPFEPSRTVWELDLTDVGISSNAPLSRLLNGFPLVRELYLGGNNLTGVLDFKEATLLKNSIVLTTLNLGANNMPGVLEGVETLRLFLSSSLPFLYAIDLSHNRLTGVSPTLEEVQGLYSTFPSFYALNLNENPFFCAVGKPPAYSCKDIVYSYEVMSTTHLRFFLSHPGLASLDQKSKDFIVALNSTFGDLNVSTTLELDDTSGKFILDAILPLDHSFNLSSLQVRLYWSAFELVLTSSHPKNDSTKAILETGPLASDTSPQKLQLDVFGASKCPYFAQLISQTLPRVYLDYPQLLEIAKIRFLSLVEPAEHVAVRGYSMHGSLEVIVDYYCMCLQDMIGYDAGAMFEFFSCIYAVNTDASIELLDQCQGFLNPTGLDGQTLNQKVTSCLYGDRAIELVDEAYQKQLRHGIAYSPTIFLEDTLFCIDGISCAYEHPADGEDYARNIMGALCEAYEREFGVEYPNCTVSRHRRQACGEGLVSIGSWCVRIWVLAIICVGGVLLVTIPIVTTIIVILVRRARLKAQWDHEARLLEPSVDETSSTSAESVNLIRANK
;
A
#
# COMPACT_ATOMS: atom_id res chain seq x y z
N MET A 1 -5.60 49.58 -42.55
CA MET A 1 -4.98 48.30 -42.13
C MET A 1 -4.63 48.26 -40.62
N PRO A 2 -5.56 48.53 -39.68
CA PRO A 2 -5.43 47.95 -38.34
C PRO A 2 -6.63 47.09 -37.92
N ALA A 3 -7.77 47.18 -38.61
CA ALA A 3 -8.97 46.38 -38.29
C ALA A 3 -8.84 44.89 -38.71
N LEU A 4 -7.91 44.55 -39.61
CA LEU A 4 -7.67 43.15 -40.02
C LEU A 4 -6.69 42.40 -39.09
N LEU A 5 -5.94 43.11 -38.24
CA LEU A 5 -4.97 42.48 -37.32
C LEU A 5 -5.57 42.13 -35.96
N CYS A 6 -6.70 42.74 -35.57
CA CYS A 6 -7.45 42.38 -34.36
C CYS A 6 -8.43 41.20 -34.55
N LEU A 7 -8.60 40.68 -35.77
CA LEU A 7 -9.40 39.48 -36.06
C LEU A 7 -8.58 38.17 -35.97
N LEU A 8 -7.31 38.25 -35.55
CA LEU A 8 -6.43 37.11 -35.29
C LEU A 8 -6.23 36.85 -33.78
N LEU A 9 -7.12 37.36 -32.93
CA LEU A 9 -7.20 36.98 -31.52
C LEU A 9 -8.31 35.93 -31.36
N SER A 10 -7.86 34.69 -31.14
CA SER A 10 -8.60 33.48 -30.72
C SER A 10 -9.90 33.19 -31.47
N LEU A 11 -9.78 32.60 -32.67
CA LEU A 11 -10.78 31.61 -33.05
C LEU A 11 -10.44 30.35 -32.25
N ALA A 12 -11.21 30.11 -31.18
CA ALA A 12 -11.23 28.82 -30.50
C ALA A 12 -11.39 27.70 -31.55
N ARG A 13 -10.64 26.61 -31.42
CA ARG A 13 -10.77 25.46 -32.33
C ARG A 13 -12.19 24.93 -32.18
N ALA A 14 -12.89 24.76 -33.30
CA ALA A 14 -14.13 24.01 -33.29
C ALA A 14 -13.80 22.52 -33.21
N TRP A 15 -14.25 21.87 -32.14
CA TRP A 15 -14.19 20.41 -31.99
C TRP A 15 -14.96 19.74 -33.12
N THR A 16 -14.42 18.66 -33.64
CA THR A 16 -15.10 17.88 -34.68
C THR A 16 -16.26 17.11 -34.09
N ASP A 17 -17.31 16.87 -34.89
CA ASP A 17 -18.44 16.03 -34.49
C ASP A 17 -17.98 14.62 -34.05
N LEU A 18 -16.85 14.14 -34.61
CA LEU A 18 -16.25 12.85 -34.27
C LEU A 18 -15.59 12.85 -32.88
N GLU A 19 -14.78 13.88 -32.56
CA GLU A 19 -14.18 14.04 -31.22
C GLU A 19 -15.28 14.12 -30.15
N LEU A 20 -16.30 14.94 -30.39
CA LEU A 20 -17.43 15.10 -29.47
C LEU A 20 -18.24 13.80 -29.31
N ALA A 21 -18.55 13.12 -30.41
CA ALA A 21 -19.22 11.82 -30.37
C ALA A 21 -18.39 10.78 -29.62
N CYS A 22 -17.06 10.84 -29.74
CA CYS A 22 -16.18 9.90 -29.04
C CYS A 22 -16.15 10.15 -27.53
N LEU A 23 -16.12 11.41 -27.07
CA LEU A 23 -16.22 11.74 -25.65
C LEU A 23 -17.58 11.33 -25.07
N GLN A 24 -18.66 11.51 -25.85
CA GLN A 24 -19.99 11.03 -25.47
C GLN A 24 -20.05 9.50 -25.40
N ALA A 25 -19.41 8.80 -26.34
CA ALA A 25 -19.29 7.35 -26.29
C ALA A 25 -18.47 6.90 -25.07
N LEU A 26 -17.35 7.56 -24.77
CA LEU A 26 -16.56 7.28 -23.57
C LEU A 26 -17.40 7.44 -22.31
N TYR A 27 -18.17 8.53 -22.20
CA TYR A 27 -19.09 8.74 -21.08
C TYR A 27 -20.19 7.67 -21.03
N ALA A 28 -20.89 7.41 -22.13
CA ALA A 28 -22.02 6.50 -22.16
C ALA A 28 -21.62 5.03 -21.99
N ASP A 29 -20.61 4.58 -22.73
CA ASP A 29 -20.18 3.17 -22.80
C ASP A 29 -19.41 2.73 -21.55
N THR A 30 -18.90 3.69 -20.76
CA THR A 30 -18.22 3.40 -19.48
C THR A 30 -19.04 3.76 -18.25
N GLY A 31 -20.37 3.83 -18.38
CA GLY A 31 -21.28 3.98 -17.23
C GLY A 31 -21.33 5.38 -16.62
N GLY A 32 -21.25 6.43 -17.44
CA GLY A 32 -21.12 7.84 -17.07
C GLY A 32 -22.01 8.36 -15.94
N VAL A 33 -23.23 7.84 -15.82
CA VAL A 33 -24.18 8.20 -14.73
C VAL A 33 -23.67 7.73 -13.36
N GLY A 34 -22.90 6.64 -13.32
CA GLY A 34 -22.31 6.05 -12.12
C GLY A 34 -20.89 6.51 -11.82
N TRP A 35 -20.30 7.39 -12.64
CA TRP A 35 -18.98 7.97 -12.36
C TRP A 35 -19.02 8.81 -11.08
N TYR A 36 -17.92 8.85 -10.32
CA TYR A 36 -17.87 9.69 -9.12
C TYR A 36 -17.79 11.17 -9.43
N ASN A 37 -17.00 11.54 -10.44
CA ASN A 37 -16.93 12.89 -10.96
C ASN A 37 -17.17 12.86 -12.48
N SER A 38 -18.26 13.47 -12.89
CA SER A 38 -18.66 13.65 -14.29
C SER A 38 -18.83 15.12 -14.66
N ASP A 39 -18.18 16.03 -13.92
CA ASP A 39 -18.28 17.47 -14.15
C ASP A 39 -17.89 17.81 -15.60
N GLY A 40 -18.77 18.54 -16.28
CA GLY A 40 -18.61 18.92 -17.69
C GLY A 40 -19.06 17.86 -18.71
N TRP A 41 -19.03 16.57 -18.38
CA TRP A 41 -19.31 15.47 -19.32
C TRP A 41 -20.79 15.34 -19.74
N VAL A 42 -21.71 15.82 -18.90
CA VAL A 42 -23.17 15.70 -19.13
C VAL A 42 -23.67 16.73 -20.15
N ASP A 43 -22.99 17.86 -20.29
CA ASP A 43 -23.37 18.91 -21.23
C ASP A 43 -22.57 18.78 -22.55
N PRO A 44 -23.17 18.24 -23.62
CA PRO A 44 -22.48 18.09 -24.90
C PRO A 44 -22.16 19.43 -25.59
N ALA A 45 -22.72 20.55 -25.11
CA ALA A 45 -22.39 21.89 -25.59
C ALA A 45 -21.24 22.54 -24.81
N ALA A 46 -20.81 21.96 -23.68
CA ALA A 46 -19.69 22.45 -22.92
C ALA A 46 -18.36 22.15 -23.63
N ASN A 47 -17.37 23.04 -23.46
CA ASN A 47 -16.04 22.86 -24.02
C ASN A 47 -15.37 21.61 -23.40
N PRO A 48 -14.95 20.60 -24.18
CA PRO A 48 -14.25 19.42 -23.68
C PRO A 48 -13.06 19.71 -22.77
N CYS A 49 -12.37 20.86 -22.93
CA CYS A 49 -11.26 21.24 -22.05
C CYS A 49 -11.66 21.57 -20.61
N VAL A 50 -12.96 21.70 -20.30
CA VAL A 50 -13.44 21.87 -18.92
C VAL A 50 -14.00 20.58 -18.32
N TYR A 51 -13.98 19.48 -19.08
CA TYR A 51 -14.44 18.18 -18.57
C TYR A 51 -13.46 17.69 -17.51
N PHE A 52 -14.00 17.12 -16.44
CA PHE A 52 -13.17 16.50 -15.41
C PHE A 52 -12.24 15.46 -16.03
N GLY A 53 -10.95 15.54 -15.70
CA GLY A 53 -9.93 14.63 -16.22
C GLY A 53 -9.43 14.94 -17.63
N ILE A 54 -9.96 15.93 -18.34
CA ILE A 54 -9.43 16.35 -19.65
C ILE A 54 -8.51 17.56 -19.48
N SER A 55 -7.37 17.55 -20.18
CA SER A 55 -6.53 18.74 -20.36
C SER A 55 -6.21 18.98 -21.83
N CYS A 56 -6.19 20.25 -22.22
CA CYS A 56 -5.91 20.69 -23.58
C CYS A 56 -4.61 21.50 -23.68
N ASN A 57 -4.02 21.54 -24.87
CA ASN A 57 -2.91 22.45 -25.19
C ASN A 57 -3.42 23.86 -25.57
N ASP A 58 -2.48 24.78 -25.87
CA ASP A 58 -2.78 26.15 -26.31
C ASP A 58 -3.59 26.23 -27.63
N ALA A 59 -3.60 25.14 -28.41
CA ALA A 59 -4.38 25.01 -29.63
C ALA A 59 -5.76 24.38 -29.40
N GLU A 60 -6.16 24.21 -28.13
CA GLU A 60 -7.40 23.56 -27.71
C GLU A 60 -7.53 22.14 -28.27
N GLU A 61 -6.47 21.35 -28.26
CA GLU A 61 -6.50 19.92 -28.56
C GLU A 61 -6.34 19.11 -27.27
N ILE A 62 -7.09 18.00 -27.13
CA ILE A 62 -6.97 17.12 -25.96
C ILE A 62 -5.60 16.45 -26.00
N VAL A 63 -4.80 16.75 -24.98
CA VAL A 63 -3.47 16.17 -24.80
C VAL A 63 -3.43 15.13 -23.68
N THR A 64 -4.36 15.22 -22.73
CA THR A 64 -4.44 14.34 -21.56
C THR A 64 -5.88 13.95 -21.28
N ILE A 65 -6.10 12.66 -21.00
CA ILE A 65 -7.32 12.12 -20.38
C ILE A 65 -6.91 11.33 -19.14
N GLU A 66 -7.31 11.79 -17.95
CA GLU A 66 -7.01 11.23 -16.63
C GLU A 66 -8.31 11.03 -15.84
N LEU A 67 -8.85 9.81 -15.88
CA LEU A 67 -10.09 9.41 -15.18
C LEU A 67 -9.78 8.31 -14.16
N ILE A 68 -8.73 8.50 -13.38
CA ILE A 68 -8.22 7.54 -12.40
C ILE A 68 -9.25 7.36 -11.29
N GLY A 69 -9.57 6.12 -10.91
CA GLY A 69 -10.40 5.88 -9.71
C GLY A 69 -11.82 6.42 -9.80
N ASN A 70 -12.38 6.57 -11.01
CA ASN A 70 -13.62 7.32 -11.20
C ASN A 70 -14.86 6.41 -11.38
N ASN A 71 -14.75 5.14 -11.02
CA ASN A 71 -15.80 4.14 -11.12
C ASN A 71 -16.35 3.94 -12.55
N LEU A 72 -15.48 4.05 -13.56
CA LEU A 72 -15.83 3.69 -14.94
C LEU A 72 -16.08 2.18 -15.05
N GLU A 73 -17.15 1.76 -15.71
CA GLU A 73 -17.50 0.35 -15.92
C GLU A 73 -17.96 0.09 -17.35
N GLY A 74 -17.56 -1.04 -17.96
CA GLY A 74 -17.84 -1.34 -19.37
C GLY A 74 -16.61 -1.19 -20.26
N VAL A 75 -16.81 -0.91 -21.55
CA VAL A 75 -15.74 -1.00 -22.57
C VAL A 75 -15.20 0.37 -22.97
N ILE A 76 -13.89 0.43 -23.24
CA ILE A 76 -13.25 1.62 -23.78
C ILE A 76 -13.62 1.75 -25.27
N PRO A 77 -14.18 2.89 -25.73
CA PRO A 77 -14.64 3.03 -27.11
C PRO A 77 -13.46 3.12 -28.10
N SER A 78 -13.62 2.50 -29.28
CA SER A 78 -12.54 2.41 -30.27
C SER A 78 -12.17 3.73 -30.95
N CYS A 79 -13.05 4.73 -30.88
CA CYS A 79 -12.82 6.06 -31.46
C CYS A 79 -11.71 6.83 -30.73
N LEU A 80 -11.21 6.35 -29.58
CA LEU A 80 -10.09 7.00 -28.89
C LEU A 80 -8.87 7.14 -29.79
N THR A 81 -8.69 6.26 -30.78
CA THR A 81 -7.60 6.33 -31.77
C THR A 81 -7.56 7.64 -32.58
N ASP A 82 -8.67 8.39 -32.64
CA ASP A 82 -8.80 9.61 -33.46
C ASP A 82 -8.28 10.88 -32.74
N PHE A 83 -7.96 10.80 -31.45
CA PHE A 83 -7.37 11.94 -30.72
C PHE A 83 -5.86 12.09 -31.01
N HIS A 84 -5.52 12.65 -32.16
CA HIS A 84 -4.15 12.74 -32.67
C HIS A 84 -3.17 13.60 -31.87
N ALA A 85 -3.66 14.40 -30.91
CA ALA A 85 -2.83 15.19 -29.99
C ALA A 85 -2.69 14.53 -28.60
N LEU A 86 -3.41 13.42 -28.35
CA LEU A 86 -3.42 12.75 -27.05
C LEU A 86 -2.05 12.11 -26.79
N THR A 87 -1.37 12.58 -25.76
CA THR A 87 -0.04 12.10 -25.36
C THR A 87 -0.10 11.28 -24.07
N HIS A 88 -1.07 11.56 -23.20
CA HIS A 88 -1.23 10.92 -21.90
C HIS A 88 -2.65 10.37 -21.72
N LEU A 89 -2.76 9.05 -21.52
CA LEU A 89 -4.02 8.38 -21.21
C LEU A 89 -3.90 7.61 -19.89
N SER A 90 -4.70 7.98 -18.90
CA SER A 90 -4.80 7.27 -17.61
C SER A 90 -6.26 6.96 -17.27
N LEU A 91 -6.63 5.68 -17.31
CA LEU A 91 -7.93 5.15 -16.92
C LEU A 91 -7.80 4.11 -15.80
N SER A 92 -6.72 4.18 -15.01
CA SER A 92 -6.41 3.19 -13.97
C SER A 92 -7.39 3.22 -12.79
N HIS A 93 -7.43 2.13 -12.02
CA HIS A 93 -8.32 1.95 -10.84
C HIS A 93 -9.79 2.11 -11.19
N ASN A 94 -10.23 1.47 -12.26
CA ASN A 94 -11.63 1.44 -12.66
C ASN A 94 -12.11 -0.01 -12.82
N ARG A 95 -13.31 -0.19 -13.35
CA ARG A 95 -13.94 -1.50 -13.60
C ARG A 95 -14.12 -1.73 -15.10
N LEU A 96 -13.24 -1.15 -15.92
CA LEU A 96 -13.29 -1.29 -17.36
C LEU A 96 -12.98 -2.73 -17.75
N ASP A 97 -13.76 -3.28 -18.68
CA ASP A 97 -13.65 -4.65 -19.18
C ASP A 97 -13.50 -4.70 -20.69
N GLY A 98 -13.44 -5.93 -21.23
CA GLY A 98 -13.28 -6.14 -22.67
C GLY A 98 -11.88 -5.80 -23.19
N PRO A 99 -11.73 -5.55 -24.50
CA PRO A 99 -10.44 -5.29 -25.12
C PRO A 99 -10.00 -3.83 -24.94
N LEU A 100 -8.69 -3.58 -24.76
CA LEU A 100 -8.13 -2.23 -24.92
C LEU A 100 -8.09 -1.91 -26.44
N PRO A 101 -8.85 -0.92 -26.93
CA PRO A 101 -8.90 -0.61 -28.37
C PRO A 101 -7.61 0.00 -28.86
N ASP A 102 -7.45 0.04 -30.20
CA ASP A 102 -6.33 0.74 -30.82
C ASP A 102 -6.24 2.20 -30.34
N LEU A 103 -5.01 2.65 -30.12
CA LEU A 103 -4.74 3.90 -29.41
C LEU A 103 -4.08 4.95 -30.34
N PRO A 104 -4.18 6.26 -30.03
CA PRO A 104 -3.55 7.30 -30.84
C PRO A 104 -2.04 7.13 -31.00
N SER A 105 -1.53 7.38 -32.20
CA SER A 105 -0.10 7.33 -32.51
C SER A 105 0.75 8.35 -31.75
N SER A 106 0.14 9.38 -31.19
CA SER A 106 0.80 10.45 -30.40
C SER A 106 1.08 10.05 -28.95
N LEU A 107 0.55 8.92 -28.48
CA LEU A 107 0.70 8.54 -27.08
C LEU A 107 2.15 8.27 -26.70
N THR A 108 2.54 8.86 -25.57
CA THR A 108 3.82 8.64 -24.90
C THR A 108 3.65 7.84 -23.61
N TYR A 109 2.47 7.96 -22.97
CA TYR A 109 2.16 7.35 -21.68
C TYR A 109 0.76 6.70 -21.69
N ILE A 110 0.69 5.43 -21.31
CA ILE A 110 -0.55 4.67 -21.14
C ILE A 110 -0.59 4.09 -19.73
N HIS A 111 -1.65 4.38 -18.98
CA HIS A 111 -1.94 3.75 -17.70
C HIS A 111 -3.39 3.27 -17.61
N VAL A 112 -3.57 1.97 -17.72
CA VAL A 112 -4.89 1.31 -17.61
C VAL A 112 -4.85 0.17 -16.59
N GLY A 113 -3.91 0.26 -15.64
CA GLY A 113 -3.77 -0.71 -14.56
C GLY A 113 -4.97 -0.74 -13.62
N SER A 114 -5.14 -1.82 -12.86
CA SER A 114 -6.26 -2.02 -11.94
C SER A 114 -7.62 -1.87 -12.64
N ASN A 115 -7.84 -2.73 -13.63
CA ASN A 115 -9.07 -2.87 -14.41
C ASN A 115 -9.33 -4.37 -14.71
N ARG A 116 -10.27 -4.68 -15.59
CA ARG A 116 -10.64 -6.05 -16.01
C ARG A 116 -10.41 -6.28 -17.51
N LEU A 117 -9.41 -5.61 -18.09
CA LEU A 117 -9.11 -5.69 -19.52
C LEU A 117 -8.63 -7.10 -19.90
N THR A 118 -9.02 -7.55 -21.08
CA THR A 118 -8.82 -8.93 -21.56
C THR A 118 -7.91 -9.06 -22.78
N SER A 119 -7.59 -7.96 -23.46
CA SER A 119 -6.62 -7.96 -24.57
C SER A 119 -5.88 -6.63 -24.72
N LEU A 120 -4.71 -6.72 -25.37
CA LEU A 120 -3.89 -5.56 -25.78
C LEU A 120 -4.28 -5.07 -27.19
N PRO A 121 -4.07 -3.79 -27.52
CA PRO A 121 -4.39 -3.25 -28.83
C PRO A 121 -3.43 -3.73 -29.90
N SER A 122 -3.93 -3.83 -31.13
CA SER A 122 -3.17 -4.36 -32.27
C SER A 122 -2.05 -3.40 -32.68
N ASN A 123 -2.26 -2.10 -32.49
CA ASN A 123 -1.31 -1.07 -32.84
C ASN A 123 -0.29 -0.71 -31.74
N LEU A 124 -0.32 -1.40 -30.58
CA LEU A 124 0.52 -1.05 -29.42
C LEU A 124 2.01 -0.96 -29.76
N CYS A 125 2.53 -1.92 -30.54
CA CYS A 125 3.93 -1.93 -30.97
C CYS A 125 4.24 -0.97 -32.13
N SER A 126 3.23 -0.31 -32.69
CA SER A 126 3.37 0.65 -33.80
C SER A 126 3.28 2.09 -33.35
N LEU A 127 3.11 2.35 -32.04
CA LEU A 127 3.09 3.69 -31.46
C LEU A 127 4.54 4.24 -31.42
N PRO A 128 4.88 5.25 -32.25
CA PRO A 128 6.28 5.67 -32.45
C PRO A 128 6.89 6.44 -31.27
N SER A 129 6.06 7.03 -30.42
CA SER A 129 6.47 7.90 -29.32
C SER A 129 6.24 7.27 -27.94
N LEU A 130 5.82 6.00 -27.89
CA LEU A 130 5.48 5.35 -26.64
C LEU A 130 6.72 5.11 -25.78
N GLU A 131 6.69 5.61 -24.53
CA GLU A 131 7.80 5.50 -23.58
C GLU A 131 7.43 4.71 -22.33
N ALA A 132 6.16 4.77 -21.92
CA ALA A 132 5.67 4.19 -20.67
C ALA A 132 4.33 3.48 -20.86
N VAL A 133 4.26 2.22 -20.40
CA VAL A 133 3.03 1.42 -20.39
C VAL A 133 2.84 0.79 -19.01
N LYS A 134 1.68 1.05 -18.42
CA LYS A 134 1.22 0.46 -17.16
C LYS A 134 -0.13 -0.22 -17.37
N ILE A 135 -0.15 -1.55 -17.28
CA ILE A 135 -1.29 -2.44 -17.55
C ILE A 135 -1.41 -3.53 -16.46
N ASP A 136 -0.76 -3.32 -15.33
CA ASP A 136 -0.83 -4.18 -14.14
C ASP A 136 -2.26 -4.39 -13.65
N HIS A 137 -2.48 -5.46 -12.88
CA HIS A 137 -3.79 -5.79 -12.31
C HIS A 137 -4.93 -5.76 -13.35
N ASN A 138 -4.86 -6.66 -14.31
CA ASN A 138 -5.84 -6.85 -15.38
C ASN A 138 -6.05 -8.35 -15.65
N SER A 139 -6.95 -8.70 -16.57
CA SER A 139 -7.32 -10.08 -16.89
C SER A 139 -6.74 -10.56 -18.24
N LEU A 140 -5.48 -10.23 -18.54
CA LEU A 140 -4.79 -10.52 -19.81
C LEU A 140 -4.24 -11.96 -19.88
N LEU A 141 -4.97 -12.91 -19.29
CA LEU A 141 -4.54 -14.30 -19.12
C LEU A 141 -4.22 -14.99 -20.45
N GLY A 142 -3.09 -15.69 -20.48
CA GLY A 142 -2.67 -16.51 -21.64
C GLY A 142 -2.05 -15.70 -22.80
N LEU A 143 -1.87 -14.39 -22.62
CA LEU A 143 -1.16 -13.53 -23.57
C LEU A 143 0.31 -13.36 -23.16
N GLU A 144 1.17 -13.07 -24.13
CA GLU A 144 2.59 -12.78 -23.92
C GLU A 144 2.81 -11.26 -23.97
N ILE A 145 3.76 -10.74 -23.18
CA ILE A 145 4.22 -9.35 -23.25
C ILE A 145 4.81 -9.14 -24.65
N PRO A 146 4.28 -8.22 -25.48
CA PRO A 146 4.87 -7.97 -26.79
C PRO A 146 6.33 -7.51 -26.67
N ASN A 147 7.23 -8.08 -27.48
CA ASN A 147 8.67 -7.80 -27.43
C ASN A 147 9.01 -6.30 -27.50
N CYS A 148 8.20 -5.50 -28.21
CA CYS A 148 8.38 -4.05 -28.28
C CYS A 148 8.32 -3.36 -26.90
N LEU A 149 7.49 -3.86 -25.97
CA LEU A 149 7.31 -3.28 -24.64
C LEU A 149 8.54 -3.50 -23.74
N LEU A 150 9.33 -4.54 -24.03
CA LEU A 150 10.56 -4.88 -23.30
C LEU A 150 11.71 -3.90 -23.57
N HIS A 151 11.50 -2.89 -24.44
CA HIS A 151 12.46 -1.81 -24.70
C HIS A 151 12.00 -0.45 -24.18
N LEU A 152 10.78 -0.33 -23.67
CA LEU A 152 10.25 0.91 -23.11
C LEU A 152 11.06 1.41 -21.90
N THR A 153 10.94 2.70 -21.65
CA THR A 153 11.54 3.35 -20.47
C THR A 153 10.86 2.87 -19.19
N GLU A 154 9.54 2.69 -19.21
CA GLU A 154 8.77 2.18 -18.08
C GLU A 154 7.78 1.12 -18.56
N LEU A 155 7.83 -0.05 -17.93
CA LEU A 155 6.88 -1.13 -18.15
C LEU A 155 6.39 -1.67 -16.80
N ARG A 156 5.09 -1.57 -16.55
CA ARG A 156 4.41 -2.13 -15.38
C ARG A 156 3.33 -3.09 -15.85
N VAL A 157 3.51 -4.37 -15.54
CA VAL A 157 2.67 -5.49 -15.99
C VAL A 157 2.42 -6.50 -14.86
N HIS A 158 2.79 -6.17 -13.63
CA HIS A 158 2.64 -7.08 -12.50
C HIS A 158 1.16 -7.49 -12.32
N ARG A 159 0.92 -8.76 -12.01
CA ARG A 159 -0.43 -9.33 -11.86
C ARG A 159 -1.42 -9.01 -13.00
N SER A 160 -0.91 -8.81 -14.22
CA SER A 160 -1.76 -8.58 -15.40
C SER A 160 -2.29 -9.87 -16.04
N GLY A 161 -1.74 -11.03 -15.66
CA GLY A 161 -1.98 -12.30 -16.32
C GLY A 161 -1.11 -12.55 -17.56
N LEU A 162 -0.23 -11.59 -17.91
CA LEU A 162 0.74 -11.74 -18.99
C LEU A 162 1.90 -12.66 -18.61
N ALA A 163 2.42 -13.37 -19.61
CA ALA A 163 3.68 -14.09 -19.53
C ALA A 163 4.79 -13.36 -20.31
N PHE A 164 6.04 -13.55 -19.92
CA PHE A 164 7.16 -13.16 -20.79
C PHE A 164 7.12 -13.97 -22.10
N PRO A 165 7.61 -13.41 -23.23
CA PRO A 165 7.67 -14.13 -24.49
C PRO A 165 8.40 -15.46 -24.35
N LYS A 166 7.83 -16.55 -24.87
CA LYS A 166 8.42 -17.89 -24.71
C LYS A 166 9.74 -18.06 -25.45
N ASP A 167 9.94 -17.29 -26.51
CA ASP A 167 11.17 -17.24 -27.28
C ASP A 167 12.27 -16.38 -26.63
N LEU A 168 11.90 -15.53 -25.65
CA LEU A 168 12.84 -14.72 -24.88
C LEU A 168 13.53 -15.58 -23.83
N LYS A 169 14.72 -16.06 -24.16
CA LYS A 169 15.53 -16.87 -23.23
C LYS A 169 16.28 -16.06 -22.19
N LYS A 170 16.55 -14.78 -22.47
CA LYS A 170 17.41 -13.92 -21.65
C LYS A 170 16.81 -12.54 -21.52
N LEU A 171 16.76 -12.05 -20.29
CA LEU A 171 16.34 -10.68 -20.00
C LEU A 171 17.58 -9.80 -19.95
N PHE A 172 17.74 -8.94 -20.96
CA PHE A 172 18.81 -7.95 -21.03
C PHE A 172 18.27 -6.56 -20.67
N PHE A 173 19.11 -5.77 -19.99
CA PHE A 173 18.84 -4.37 -19.72
C PHE A 173 19.83 -3.53 -20.54
N SER A 174 19.32 -2.90 -21.59
CA SER A 174 20.06 -1.98 -22.46
C SER A 174 19.27 -0.69 -22.66
N GLY A 175 19.96 0.43 -22.89
CA GLY A 175 19.31 1.68 -23.31
C GLY A 175 18.69 2.50 -22.17
N SER A 176 17.55 3.13 -22.45
CA SER A 176 16.86 4.13 -21.61
C SER A 176 15.89 3.56 -20.56
N ARG A 177 15.91 2.24 -20.32
CA ARG A 177 15.02 1.57 -19.36
C ARG A 177 15.24 2.10 -17.95
N LYS A 178 14.17 2.62 -17.35
CA LYS A 178 14.16 3.15 -15.98
C LYS A 178 13.48 2.18 -15.02
N ARG A 179 12.36 1.60 -15.42
CA ARG A 179 11.52 0.74 -14.57
C ARG A 179 11.03 -0.50 -15.30
N LEU A 180 11.08 -1.63 -14.61
CA LEU A 180 10.42 -2.87 -15.03
C LEU A 180 9.78 -3.51 -13.81
N LEU A 181 8.45 -3.54 -13.77
CA LEU A 181 7.67 -4.16 -12.70
C LEU A 181 6.79 -5.25 -13.33
N ALA A 182 7.22 -6.50 -13.20
CA ALA A 182 6.57 -7.65 -13.82
C ALA A 182 6.31 -8.78 -12.80
N ALA A 183 6.13 -8.43 -11.53
CA ALA A 183 5.85 -9.41 -10.49
C ALA A 183 4.65 -10.31 -10.82
N GLY A 184 4.79 -11.62 -10.58
CA GLY A 184 3.78 -12.64 -10.85
C GLY A 184 3.54 -12.95 -12.34
N CYS A 185 4.30 -12.36 -13.27
CA CYS A 185 4.25 -12.76 -14.68
C CYS A 185 4.98 -14.10 -14.87
N ASP A 186 4.48 -15.00 -15.71
CA ASP A 186 5.20 -16.25 -15.98
C ASP A 186 6.47 -15.99 -16.83
N GLY A 187 7.64 -16.28 -16.26
CA GLY A 187 8.93 -16.22 -16.91
C GLY A 187 9.83 -17.39 -16.55
N HIS A 188 9.28 -18.59 -16.30
CA HIS A 188 10.06 -19.75 -15.83
C HIS A 188 11.18 -20.23 -16.79
N LEU A 189 11.13 -19.84 -18.07
CA LEU A 189 12.16 -20.13 -19.07
C LEU A 189 13.22 -19.02 -19.21
N LEU A 190 13.06 -17.93 -18.47
CA LEU A 190 13.86 -16.71 -18.61
C LEU A 190 15.08 -16.76 -17.67
N GLU A 191 16.25 -16.48 -18.24
CA GLU A 191 17.47 -16.23 -17.48
C GLU A 191 17.65 -14.71 -17.29
N LEU A 192 17.73 -14.26 -16.04
CA LEU A 192 18.14 -12.89 -15.71
C LEU A 192 19.65 -12.77 -15.85
N VAL A 193 20.08 -11.92 -16.80
CA VAL A 193 21.50 -11.67 -17.06
C VAL A 193 21.82 -10.22 -16.69
N PRO A 194 22.52 -9.96 -15.57
CA PRO A 194 22.92 -8.61 -15.19
C PRO A 194 23.77 -7.95 -16.30
N PRO A 195 23.59 -6.66 -16.59
CA PRO A 195 24.35 -5.94 -17.63
C PRO A 195 25.85 -6.06 -17.43
N PHE A 196 26.61 -6.35 -18.50
CA PHE A 196 28.08 -6.39 -18.42
C PHE A 196 28.64 -5.00 -18.12
N GLU A 197 28.16 -3.99 -18.82
CA GLU A 197 28.36 -2.59 -18.48
C GLU A 197 27.27 -2.16 -17.48
N PRO A 198 27.63 -1.56 -16.33
CA PRO A 198 26.65 -1.15 -15.32
C PRO A 198 25.54 -0.27 -15.90
N SER A 199 24.28 -0.64 -15.64
CA SER A 199 23.14 0.15 -16.06
C SER A 199 23.12 1.51 -15.37
N ARG A 200 22.93 2.59 -16.14
CA ARG A 200 22.86 3.97 -15.64
C ARG A 200 21.46 4.56 -15.68
N THR A 201 20.46 3.73 -15.95
CA THR A 201 19.10 4.19 -16.22
C THR A 201 18.09 3.47 -15.34
N VAL A 202 18.29 2.17 -15.09
CA VAL A 202 17.39 1.36 -14.27
C VAL A 202 17.52 1.78 -12.82
N TRP A 203 16.41 2.21 -12.23
CA TRP A 203 16.35 2.61 -10.82
C TRP A 203 15.33 1.81 -10.00
N GLU A 204 14.45 1.05 -10.65
CA GLU A 204 13.46 0.16 -10.02
C GLU A 204 13.30 -1.10 -10.86
N LEU A 205 13.43 -2.26 -10.20
CA LEU A 205 13.30 -3.57 -10.84
C LEU A 205 12.56 -4.53 -9.90
N ASP A 206 11.37 -4.95 -10.33
CA ASP A 206 10.57 -5.95 -9.64
C ASP A 206 10.23 -7.11 -10.58
N LEU A 207 10.81 -8.26 -10.28
CA LEU A 207 10.58 -9.55 -10.94
C LEU A 207 10.21 -10.62 -9.90
N THR A 208 9.48 -10.24 -8.85
CA THR A 208 9.04 -11.16 -7.80
C THR A 208 8.11 -12.24 -8.35
N ASP A 209 8.26 -13.49 -7.94
CA ASP A 209 7.40 -14.62 -8.34
C ASP A 209 7.25 -14.82 -9.85
N VAL A 210 8.32 -14.55 -10.62
CA VAL A 210 8.33 -14.73 -12.08
C VAL A 210 8.79 -16.15 -12.47
N GLY A 211 9.51 -16.83 -11.59
CA GLY A 211 10.15 -18.12 -11.86
C GLY A 211 11.47 -17.99 -12.63
N ILE A 212 12.05 -16.78 -12.71
CA ILE A 212 13.31 -16.57 -13.43
C ILE A 212 14.47 -17.35 -12.79
N SER A 213 15.45 -17.70 -13.63
CA SER A 213 16.72 -18.28 -13.17
C SER A 213 17.87 -17.27 -13.31
N SER A 214 18.87 -17.40 -12.44
CA SER A 214 20.17 -16.72 -12.62
C SER A 214 21.20 -17.38 -11.73
N ASN A 215 22.43 -17.50 -12.22
CA ASN A 215 23.57 -17.95 -11.44
C ASN A 215 24.50 -16.80 -11.02
N ALA A 216 24.11 -15.54 -11.28
CA ALA A 216 24.94 -14.38 -10.99
C ALA A 216 25.12 -14.19 -9.46
N PRO A 217 26.36 -14.08 -8.96
CA PRO A 217 26.59 -13.81 -7.53
C PRO A 217 26.08 -12.41 -7.14
N LEU A 218 25.90 -12.18 -5.84
CA LEU A 218 25.39 -10.92 -5.29
C LEU A 218 26.18 -9.70 -5.81
N SER A 219 27.51 -9.77 -5.81
CA SER A 219 28.39 -8.71 -6.31
C SER A 219 28.10 -8.35 -7.77
N ARG A 220 27.80 -9.35 -8.61
CA ARG A 220 27.53 -9.19 -10.04
C ARG A 220 26.16 -8.58 -10.31
N LEU A 221 25.15 -8.98 -9.53
CA LEU A 221 23.82 -8.39 -9.56
C LEU A 221 23.89 -6.90 -9.22
N LEU A 222 24.49 -6.56 -8.08
CA LEU A 222 24.60 -5.17 -7.60
C LEU A 222 25.46 -4.30 -8.54
N ASN A 223 26.57 -4.82 -9.07
CA ASN A 223 27.37 -4.10 -10.06
C ASN A 223 26.65 -3.89 -11.40
N GLY A 224 25.77 -4.79 -11.79
CA GLY A 224 24.97 -4.64 -13.01
C GLY A 224 23.95 -3.51 -12.91
N PHE A 225 23.50 -3.20 -11.68
CA PHE A 225 22.40 -2.29 -11.39
C PHE A 225 22.75 -1.26 -10.30
N PRO A 226 23.79 -0.43 -10.48
CA PRO A 226 24.27 0.47 -9.44
C PRO A 226 23.26 1.57 -9.07
N LEU A 227 22.39 1.97 -9.99
CA LEU A 227 21.39 3.02 -9.75
C LEU A 227 20.04 2.50 -9.27
N VAL A 228 19.87 1.18 -9.11
CA VAL A 228 18.65 0.60 -8.57
C VAL A 228 18.50 0.97 -7.11
N ARG A 229 17.33 1.53 -6.77
CA ARG A 229 16.88 1.78 -5.41
C ARG A 229 16.19 0.55 -4.86
N GLU A 230 15.34 -0.06 -5.66
CA GLU A 230 14.54 -1.20 -5.25
C GLU A 230 14.75 -2.36 -6.21
N LEU A 231 15.33 -3.43 -5.66
CA LEU A 231 15.60 -4.67 -6.38
C LEU A 231 14.81 -5.80 -5.72
N TYR A 232 13.67 -6.15 -6.34
CA TYR A 232 12.84 -7.27 -5.92
C TYR A 232 12.99 -8.44 -6.89
N LEU A 233 13.62 -9.50 -6.42
CA LEU A 233 13.80 -10.76 -7.15
C LEU A 233 13.36 -11.97 -6.30
N GLY A 234 12.47 -11.74 -5.32
CA GLY A 234 11.99 -12.79 -4.43
C GLY A 234 11.14 -13.84 -5.16
N GLY A 235 11.05 -15.06 -4.64
CA GLY A 235 10.16 -16.09 -5.19
C GLY A 235 10.59 -16.63 -6.56
N ASN A 236 11.90 -16.74 -6.79
CA ASN A 236 12.48 -17.16 -8.07
C ASN A 236 13.38 -18.39 -7.92
N ASN A 237 14.04 -18.79 -9.01
CA ASN A 237 14.98 -19.91 -9.04
C ASN A 237 16.43 -19.44 -9.17
N LEU A 238 16.81 -18.39 -8.43
CA LEU A 238 18.17 -17.86 -8.43
C LEU A 238 19.10 -18.79 -7.63
N THR A 239 20.30 -19.04 -8.16
CA THR A 239 21.31 -19.96 -7.57
C THR A 239 22.68 -19.31 -7.37
N GLY A 240 22.81 -18.00 -7.62
CA GLY A 240 24.04 -17.27 -7.43
C GLY A 240 24.48 -17.21 -5.97
N VAL A 241 25.78 -17.12 -5.71
CA VAL A 241 26.32 -17.11 -4.34
C VAL A 241 26.07 -15.75 -3.67
N LEU A 242 25.57 -15.77 -2.44
CA LEU A 242 25.45 -14.62 -1.53
C LEU A 242 26.77 -14.42 -0.77
N ASP A 243 27.79 -13.89 -1.47
CA ASP A 243 29.07 -13.52 -0.85
C ASP A 243 29.07 -12.04 -0.45
N PHE A 244 28.76 -11.78 0.82
CA PHE A 244 28.76 -10.43 1.39
C PHE A 244 30.16 -9.86 1.54
N LYS A 245 31.21 -10.69 1.68
CA LYS A 245 32.60 -10.22 1.76
C LYS A 245 33.03 -9.67 0.40
N GLU A 246 32.77 -10.39 -0.69
CA GLU A 246 33.02 -9.88 -2.04
C GLU A 246 32.19 -8.63 -2.34
N ALA A 247 30.92 -8.61 -1.90
CA ALA A 247 30.04 -7.46 -2.09
C ALA A 247 30.53 -6.20 -1.33
N THR A 248 31.29 -6.33 -0.24
CA THR A 248 31.92 -5.16 0.43
C THR A 248 32.97 -4.46 -0.43
N LEU A 249 33.51 -5.15 -1.46
CA LEU A 249 34.53 -4.62 -2.35
C LEU A 249 33.95 -3.82 -3.52
N LEU A 250 32.63 -3.66 -3.59
CA LEU A 250 31.95 -2.89 -4.62
C LEU A 250 32.39 -1.43 -4.54
N LYS A 251 32.97 -0.93 -5.64
CA LYS A 251 33.49 0.45 -5.74
C LYS A 251 32.48 1.45 -6.32
N ASN A 252 31.39 0.95 -6.89
CA ASN A 252 30.37 1.79 -7.49
C ASN A 252 29.49 2.41 -6.40
N SER A 253 29.04 3.66 -6.61
CA SER A 253 28.03 4.25 -5.73
C SER A 253 26.71 3.55 -6.01
N ILE A 254 26.30 2.71 -5.06
CA ILE A 254 25.04 1.99 -5.14
C ILE A 254 24.02 2.72 -4.27
N VAL A 255 22.86 3.06 -4.85
CA VAL A 255 21.79 3.84 -4.20
C VAL A 255 20.62 2.96 -3.75
N LEU A 256 20.90 1.66 -3.55
CA LEU A 256 19.91 0.66 -3.16
C LEU A 256 19.36 0.98 -1.77
N THR A 257 18.03 1.02 -1.70
CA THR A 257 17.22 1.20 -0.49
C THR A 257 16.58 -0.11 -0.05
N THR A 258 16.22 -0.98 -1.01
CA THR A 258 15.59 -2.27 -0.71
C THR A 258 16.17 -3.37 -1.59
N LEU A 259 16.55 -4.47 -0.94
CA LEU A 259 16.98 -5.70 -1.59
C LEU A 259 16.10 -6.87 -1.14
N ASN A 260 15.32 -7.44 -2.05
CA ASN A 260 14.59 -8.68 -1.79
C ASN A 260 15.10 -9.79 -2.72
N LEU A 261 15.76 -10.79 -2.12
CA LEU A 261 16.18 -12.03 -2.75
C LEU A 261 15.55 -13.24 -2.03
N GLY A 262 14.51 -13.04 -1.24
CA GLY A 262 13.85 -14.09 -0.47
C GLY A 262 13.26 -15.20 -1.34
N ALA A 263 12.98 -16.38 -0.79
CA ALA A 263 12.37 -17.51 -1.50
C ALA A 263 13.08 -17.85 -2.83
N ASN A 264 14.39 -18.10 -2.72
CA ASN A 264 15.26 -18.47 -3.83
C ASN A 264 16.11 -19.69 -3.46
N ASN A 265 17.07 -20.05 -4.30
CA ASN A 265 17.95 -21.18 -4.08
C ASN A 265 19.42 -20.77 -3.92
N MET A 266 19.66 -19.56 -3.41
CA MET A 266 20.98 -18.94 -3.38
C MET A 266 21.80 -19.46 -2.18
N PRO A 267 22.98 -20.07 -2.40
CA PRO A 267 23.87 -20.48 -1.32
C PRO A 267 24.72 -19.31 -0.81
N GLY A 268 25.24 -19.42 0.40
CA GLY A 268 26.21 -18.49 0.96
C GLY A 268 26.54 -18.85 2.40
N VAL A 269 27.55 -18.20 2.97
CA VAL A 269 27.89 -18.35 4.39
C VAL A 269 27.85 -16.98 5.05
N LEU A 270 27.02 -16.84 6.08
CA LEU A 270 26.96 -15.68 6.94
C LEU A 270 27.70 -15.97 8.25
N GLU A 271 28.89 -15.40 8.40
CA GLU A 271 29.72 -15.51 9.62
C GLU A 271 29.28 -14.48 10.67
N GLY A 272 28.02 -14.53 11.10
CA GLY A 272 27.44 -13.59 12.05
C GLY A 272 27.18 -12.18 11.50
N VAL A 273 26.73 -11.26 12.37
CA VAL A 273 26.25 -9.94 11.97
C VAL A 273 27.36 -9.01 11.43
N GLU A 274 28.62 -9.25 11.78
CA GLU A 274 29.73 -8.36 11.39
C GLU A 274 29.92 -8.31 9.87
N THR A 275 29.66 -9.42 9.17
CA THR A 275 29.74 -9.46 7.71
C THR A 275 28.67 -8.54 7.09
N LEU A 276 27.46 -8.53 7.65
CA LEU A 276 26.41 -7.59 7.24
C LEU A 276 26.76 -6.15 7.63
N ARG A 277 27.35 -5.94 8.82
CA ARG A 277 27.81 -4.63 9.27
C ARG A 277 28.84 -4.02 8.32
N LEU A 278 29.82 -4.82 7.87
CA LEU A 278 30.79 -4.41 6.88
C LEU A 278 30.15 -4.10 5.52
N PHE A 279 29.21 -4.95 5.08
CA PHE A 279 28.48 -4.72 3.83
C PHE A 279 27.67 -3.42 3.84
N LEU A 280 26.96 -3.14 4.94
CA LEU A 280 26.18 -1.91 5.12
C LEU A 280 27.07 -0.66 5.21
N SER A 281 28.19 -0.73 5.95
CA SER A 281 29.10 0.41 6.12
C SER A 281 29.92 0.78 4.88
N SER A 282 30.28 -0.19 4.05
CA SER A 282 31.21 0.01 2.94
C SER A 282 30.54 0.26 1.60
N SER A 283 29.35 -0.30 1.37
CA SER A 283 28.79 -0.39 0.02
C SER A 283 27.39 0.19 -0.16
N LEU A 284 26.58 0.34 0.90
CA LEU A 284 25.15 0.66 0.78
C LEU A 284 24.59 1.55 1.92
N PRO A 285 24.99 2.84 1.99
CA PRO A 285 24.58 3.72 3.09
C PRO A 285 23.09 4.10 3.09
N PHE A 286 22.38 3.87 1.99
CA PHE A 286 20.95 4.19 1.83
C PHE A 286 20.05 2.97 2.00
N LEU A 287 20.62 1.80 2.33
CA LEU A 287 19.84 0.57 2.44
C LEU A 287 18.99 0.58 3.70
N TYR A 288 17.71 0.34 3.51
CA TYR A 288 16.69 0.32 4.55
C TYR A 288 16.25 -1.10 4.88
N ALA A 289 16.20 -1.95 3.86
CA ALA A 289 15.59 -3.26 3.94
C ALA A 289 16.35 -4.33 3.14
N ILE A 290 16.58 -5.48 3.78
CA ILE A 290 17.11 -6.69 3.16
C ILE A 290 16.18 -7.86 3.51
N ASP A 291 15.70 -8.57 2.49
CA ASP A 291 15.09 -9.90 2.63
C ASP A 291 15.93 -10.95 1.90
N LEU A 292 16.41 -11.93 2.65
CA LEU A 292 17.17 -13.10 2.16
C LEU A 292 16.55 -14.40 2.67
N SER A 293 15.31 -14.37 3.15
CA SER A 293 14.62 -15.52 3.72
C SER A 293 14.46 -16.66 2.71
N HIS A 294 14.20 -17.88 3.18
CA HIS A 294 13.94 -19.04 2.33
C HIS A 294 15.01 -19.24 1.22
N ASN A 295 16.29 -19.25 1.61
CA ASN A 295 17.43 -19.49 0.73
C ASN A 295 18.28 -20.65 1.25
N ARG A 296 19.51 -20.80 0.71
CA ARG A 296 20.52 -21.77 1.20
C ARG A 296 21.65 -21.08 1.96
N LEU A 297 21.38 -19.94 2.60
CA LEU A 297 22.36 -19.22 3.41
C LEU A 297 22.63 -20.01 4.70
N THR A 298 23.89 -20.28 5.00
CA THR A 298 24.28 -21.00 6.22
C THR A 298 25.23 -20.18 7.08
N GLY A 299 25.84 -20.78 8.11
CA GLY A 299 26.60 -20.08 9.14
C GLY A 299 25.78 -19.95 10.44
N VAL A 300 26.23 -19.08 11.35
CA VAL A 300 25.56 -18.90 12.64
C VAL A 300 24.44 -17.89 12.48
N SER A 301 23.24 -18.24 12.96
CA SER A 301 22.16 -17.26 13.04
C SER A 301 22.59 -16.09 13.93
N PRO A 302 22.45 -14.84 13.48
CA PRO A 302 22.61 -13.68 14.34
C PRO A 302 21.74 -13.79 15.59
N THR A 303 22.22 -13.27 16.70
CA THR A 303 21.48 -13.15 17.95
C THR A 303 20.65 -11.88 17.98
N LEU A 304 19.62 -11.83 18.83
CA LEU A 304 18.77 -10.63 18.95
C LEU A 304 19.57 -9.36 19.29
N GLU A 305 20.54 -9.48 20.20
CA GLU A 305 21.44 -8.39 20.61
C GLU A 305 22.29 -7.87 19.43
N GLU A 306 22.81 -8.78 18.60
CA GLU A 306 23.61 -8.45 17.42
C GLU A 306 22.80 -7.70 16.35
N VAL A 307 21.56 -8.14 16.10
CA VAL A 307 20.65 -7.47 15.16
C VAL A 307 20.22 -6.09 15.69
N GLN A 308 19.90 -5.98 16.98
CA GLN A 308 19.61 -4.68 17.61
C GLN A 308 20.81 -3.73 17.55
N GLY A 309 22.03 -4.25 17.72
CA GLY A 309 23.27 -3.50 17.53
C GLY A 309 23.44 -2.99 16.10
N LEU A 310 23.01 -3.78 15.11
CA LEU A 310 23.02 -3.39 13.70
C LEU A 310 22.08 -2.21 13.42
N TYR A 311 20.82 -2.29 13.87
CA TYR A 311 19.83 -1.21 13.74
C TYR A 311 20.26 0.06 14.49
N SER A 312 20.89 -0.10 15.66
CA SER A 312 21.45 1.04 16.41
C SER A 312 22.62 1.70 15.69
N THR A 313 23.42 0.92 14.96
CA THR A 313 24.58 1.43 14.19
C THR A 313 24.14 2.11 12.90
N PHE A 314 23.07 1.63 12.26
CA PHE A 314 22.54 2.14 11.00
C PHE A 314 21.05 2.51 11.17
N PRO A 315 20.72 3.71 11.67
CA PRO A 315 19.34 4.07 11.99
C PRO A 315 18.37 4.08 10.81
N SER A 316 18.89 4.17 9.58
CA SER A 316 18.07 4.07 8.37
C SER A 316 17.81 2.62 7.94
N PHE A 317 18.61 1.66 8.41
CA PHE A 317 18.43 0.24 8.14
C PHE A 317 17.54 -0.36 9.22
N TYR A 318 16.38 -0.86 8.82
CA TYR A 318 15.36 -1.25 9.79
C TYR A 318 14.64 -2.56 9.50
N ALA A 319 14.86 -3.17 8.33
CA ALA A 319 14.37 -4.51 8.06
C ALA A 319 15.49 -5.43 7.58
N LEU A 320 15.67 -6.49 8.33
CA LEU A 320 16.47 -7.65 7.97
C LEU A 320 15.59 -8.88 8.14
N ASN A 321 15.42 -9.67 7.09
CA ASN A 321 14.74 -10.97 7.14
C ASN A 321 15.70 -12.06 6.66
N LEU A 322 16.07 -12.97 7.54
CA LEU A 322 16.94 -14.12 7.24
C LEU A 322 16.26 -15.47 7.51
N ASN A 323 14.96 -15.49 7.82
CA ASN A 323 14.27 -16.71 8.23
C ASN A 323 14.31 -17.82 7.18
N GLU A 324 14.10 -19.05 7.63
CA GLU A 324 14.00 -20.23 6.78
C GLU A 324 15.24 -20.48 5.92
N ASN A 325 16.39 -20.10 6.49
CA ASN A 325 17.72 -20.45 6.01
C ASN A 325 18.33 -21.55 6.91
N PRO A 326 19.22 -22.41 6.37
CA PRO A 326 19.86 -23.47 7.13
C PRO A 326 21.00 -22.96 8.04
N PHE A 327 20.67 -22.10 9.00
CA PHE A 327 21.59 -21.59 10.01
C PHE A 327 21.79 -22.56 11.18
N PHE A 328 22.99 -22.54 11.74
CA PHE A 328 23.33 -23.16 13.00
C PHE A 328 22.95 -22.23 14.16
N CYS A 329 22.40 -22.80 15.24
CA CYS A 329 22.05 -22.03 16.43
C CYS A 329 23.29 -21.57 17.23
N ALA A 330 23.25 -20.35 17.74
CA ALA A 330 24.26 -19.81 18.64
C ALA A 330 24.10 -20.36 20.07
N VAL A 331 25.21 -20.61 20.77
CA VAL A 331 25.18 -21.21 22.11
C VAL A 331 24.73 -20.21 23.16
N GLY A 332 23.72 -20.59 23.95
CA GLY A 332 23.34 -19.84 25.17
C GLY A 332 22.81 -18.43 24.92
N LYS A 333 22.56 -18.08 23.65
CA LYS A 333 21.98 -16.79 23.25
C LYS A 333 20.73 -17.06 22.39
N PRO A 334 19.63 -16.32 22.61
CA PRO A 334 18.45 -16.44 21.78
C PRO A 334 18.78 -15.99 20.35
N PRO A 335 18.52 -16.83 19.34
CA PRO A 335 18.70 -16.45 17.94
C PRO A 335 17.66 -15.39 17.55
N ALA A 336 18.02 -14.48 16.65
CA ALA A 336 17.08 -13.53 16.06
C ALA A 336 16.25 -14.16 14.94
N TYR A 337 16.82 -15.14 14.23
CA TYR A 337 16.21 -15.83 13.09
C TYR A 337 16.14 -17.33 13.33
N SER A 338 15.27 -18.02 12.59
CA SER A 338 15.16 -19.48 12.66
C SER A 338 16.52 -20.18 12.45
N CYS A 339 16.87 -21.10 13.33
CA CYS A 339 18.09 -21.91 13.23
C CYS A 339 17.79 -23.36 13.59
N LYS A 340 18.69 -24.28 13.20
CA LYS A 340 18.60 -25.70 13.56
C LYS A 340 19.87 -26.14 14.25
N ASP A 341 19.71 -27.00 15.25
CA ASP A 341 20.84 -27.71 15.84
C ASP A 341 21.37 -28.79 14.90
N ILE A 342 22.64 -29.13 15.04
CA ILE A 342 23.23 -30.26 14.30
C ILE A 342 22.66 -31.55 14.88
N VAL A 343 21.97 -32.32 14.04
CA VAL A 343 21.52 -33.66 14.40
C VAL A 343 22.72 -34.60 14.25
N TYR A 344 22.96 -35.45 15.24
CA TYR A 344 24.03 -36.43 15.17
C TYR A 344 23.59 -37.81 15.68
N SER A 345 24.26 -38.84 15.19
CA SER A 345 24.26 -40.19 15.77
C SER A 345 25.69 -40.64 15.97
N TYR A 346 25.93 -41.70 16.75
CA TYR A 346 27.29 -42.22 16.93
C TYR A 346 27.35 -43.74 16.99
N GLU A 347 28.51 -44.27 16.66
CA GLU A 347 28.91 -45.68 16.78
C GLU A 347 30.14 -45.79 17.68
N VAL A 348 30.12 -46.81 18.56
CA VAL A 348 31.26 -47.12 19.42
C VAL A 348 32.17 -48.10 18.67
N MET A 349 33.32 -47.60 18.21
CA MET A 349 34.30 -48.39 17.47
C MET A 349 35.23 -49.17 18.41
N SER A 350 35.55 -48.59 19.58
CA SER A 350 36.28 -49.25 20.67
C SER A 350 36.07 -48.53 22.01
N THR A 351 36.71 -49.00 23.09
CA THR A 351 36.69 -48.31 24.40
C THR A 351 37.25 -46.89 24.37
N THR A 352 38.00 -46.53 23.33
CA THR A 352 38.65 -45.21 23.17
C THR A 352 38.30 -44.55 21.86
N HIS A 353 37.39 -45.10 21.05
CA HIS A 353 37.08 -44.57 19.71
C HIS A 353 35.58 -44.52 19.48
N LEU A 354 35.08 -43.30 19.27
CA LEU A 354 33.71 -43.00 18.87
C LEU A 354 33.69 -42.43 17.46
N ARG A 355 32.71 -42.85 16.67
CA ARG A 355 32.44 -42.32 15.34
C ARG A 355 31.10 -41.62 15.34
N PHE A 356 31.05 -40.35 15.00
CA PHE A 356 29.81 -39.57 14.90
C PHE A 356 29.40 -39.38 13.44
N PHE A 357 28.11 -39.42 13.17
CA PHE A 357 27.51 -39.08 11.89
C PHE A 357 26.68 -37.83 12.08
N LEU A 358 27.07 -36.75 11.43
CA LEU A 358 26.47 -35.43 11.55
C LEU A 358 25.56 -35.15 10.36
N SER A 359 24.40 -34.54 10.63
CA SER A 359 23.41 -34.17 9.65
C SER A 359 22.86 -32.79 9.96
N HIS A 360 23.04 -31.86 9.03
CA HIS A 360 22.43 -30.54 9.06
C HIS A 360 22.36 -30.00 7.62
N PRO A 361 21.24 -29.35 7.21
CA PRO A 361 21.05 -28.90 5.83
C PRO A 361 22.12 -27.92 5.34
N GLY A 362 22.73 -27.15 6.25
CA GLY A 362 23.75 -26.16 5.95
C GLY A 362 25.17 -26.72 5.75
N LEU A 363 25.45 -27.96 6.15
CA LEU A 363 26.83 -28.50 6.13
C LEU A 363 27.40 -28.62 4.71
N ALA A 364 26.55 -28.92 3.71
CA ALA A 364 26.99 -29.04 2.32
C ALA A 364 27.48 -27.71 1.72
N SER A 365 26.97 -26.57 2.22
CA SER A 365 27.29 -25.23 1.73
C SER A 365 28.58 -24.64 2.32
N LEU A 366 29.23 -25.34 3.26
CA LEU A 366 30.43 -24.85 3.93
C LEU A 366 31.68 -25.01 3.07
N ASP A 367 32.58 -24.03 3.17
CA ASP A 367 33.93 -24.16 2.63
C ASP A 367 34.77 -25.13 3.48
N GLN A 368 35.92 -25.55 2.96
CA GLN A 368 36.78 -26.51 3.67
C GLN A 368 37.27 -25.94 5.01
N LYS A 369 37.55 -24.65 5.08
CA LYS A 369 38.05 -24.00 6.29
C LYS A 369 37.01 -23.97 7.42
N SER A 370 35.75 -23.74 7.10
CA SER A 370 34.62 -23.79 8.04
C SER A 370 34.32 -25.22 8.46
N LYS A 371 34.47 -26.19 7.53
CA LYS A 371 34.44 -27.62 7.87
C LYS A 371 35.55 -27.98 8.83
N ASP A 372 36.78 -27.50 8.63
CA ASP A 372 37.92 -27.71 9.52
C ASP A 372 37.72 -27.02 10.89
N PHE A 373 37.01 -25.88 10.93
CA PHE A 373 36.65 -25.19 12.18
C PHE A 373 35.62 -25.97 13.01
N ILE A 374 34.68 -26.68 12.35
CA ILE A 374 33.81 -27.69 12.97
C ILE A 374 34.63 -28.88 13.54
N VAL A 375 35.93 -29.00 13.25
CA VAL A 375 36.76 -30.10 13.81
C VAL A 375 37.51 -29.67 15.07
N ALA A 376 37.52 -28.38 15.42
CA ALA A 376 38.30 -27.83 16.52
C ALA A 376 37.67 -28.16 17.90
N LEU A 377 37.79 -29.41 18.33
CA LEU A 377 37.53 -29.86 19.70
C LEU A 377 38.64 -29.35 20.61
N ASN A 378 38.43 -28.20 21.24
CA ASN A 378 39.28 -27.81 22.36
C ASN A 378 38.52 -27.12 23.48
N SER A 379 38.81 -27.56 24.71
CA SER A 379 38.41 -27.02 26.03
C SER A 379 37.11 -27.50 26.72
N THR A 380 36.88 -28.81 26.84
CA THR A 380 36.05 -29.33 27.97
C THR A 380 36.57 -30.61 28.63
N PHE A 381 37.83 -30.98 28.38
CA PHE A 381 38.55 -31.93 29.21
C PHE A 381 39.91 -31.31 29.50
N GLY A 382 40.14 -30.91 30.76
CA GLY A 382 41.48 -30.48 31.18
C GLY A 382 42.54 -31.47 30.67
N ASP A 383 43.54 -30.96 29.96
CA ASP A 383 44.75 -31.64 29.50
C ASP A 383 44.61 -32.97 28.71
N LEU A 384 43.42 -33.39 28.27
CA LEU A 384 43.23 -34.63 27.51
C LEU A 384 43.23 -34.37 26.00
N ASN A 385 44.29 -34.81 25.31
CA ASN A 385 44.43 -34.74 23.85
C ASN A 385 43.43 -35.70 23.17
N VAL A 386 42.30 -35.17 22.69
CA VAL A 386 41.37 -35.88 21.80
C VAL A 386 41.79 -35.61 20.36
N SER A 387 42.12 -36.66 19.59
CA SER A 387 42.36 -36.52 18.15
C SER A 387 41.07 -36.71 17.38
N THR A 388 40.76 -35.78 16.47
CA THR A 388 39.56 -35.84 15.63
C THR A 388 39.85 -35.74 14.14
N THR A 389 39.08 -36.46 13.34
CA THR A 389 39.11 -36.36 11.87
C THR A 389 37.68 -36.25 11.36
N LEU A 390 37.38 -35.22 10.56
CA LEU A 390 36.09 -35.02 9.91
C LEU A 390 36.23 -35.35 8.42
N GLU A 391 35.53 -36.39 7.97
CA GLU A 391 35.49 -36.78 6.56
C GLU A 391 34.07 -36.63 6.03
N LEU A 392 33.93 -36.15 4.79
CA LEU A 392 32.66 -36.21 4.08
C LEU A 392 32.51 -37.64 3.55
N ASP A 393 31.45 -38.34 3.95
CA ASP A 393 31.12 -39.60 3.30
C ASP A 393 30.31 -39.31 2.03
N ASP A 394 31.01 -39.34 0.89
CA ASP A 394 30.45 -39.12 -0.45
C ASP A 394 29.27 -40.06 -0.78
N THR A 395 29.13 -41.20 -0.09
CA THR A 395 28.06 -42.18 -0.33
C THR A 395 26.80 -41.94 0.50
N SER A 396 26.92 -41.39 1.71
CA SER A 396 25.77 -41.09 2.59
C SER A 396 25.41 -39.60 2.65
N GLY A 397 26.28 -38.72 2.14
CA GLY A 397 26.13 -37.26 2.26
C GLY A 397 26.23 -36.73 3.69
N LYS A 398 26.67 -37.59 4.63
CA LYS A 398 26.84 -37.25 6.04
C LYS A 398 28.29 -36.92 6.34
N PHE A 399 28.49 -36.04 7.30
CA PHE A 399 29.82 -35.74 7.81
C PHE A 399 30.15 -36.74 8.91
N ILE A 400 31.28 -37.44 8.78
CA ILE A 400 31.75 -38.41 9.75
C ILE A 400 32.82 -37.74 10.59
N LEU A 401 32.60 -37.63 11.91
CA LEU A 401 33.59 -37.16 12.87
C LEU A 401 34.08 -38.36 13.69
N ASP A 402 35.32 -38.78 13.47
CA ASP A 402 35.99 -39.75 14.33
C ASP A 402 36.63 -39.04 15.52
N ALA A 403 36.39 -39.52 16.73
CA ALA A 403 36.94 -38.99 17.97
C ALA A 403 37.62 -40.10 18.79
N ILE A 404 38.93 -39.93 19.05
CA ILE A 404 39.70 -40.85 19.89
C ILE A 404 39.83 -40.25 21.29
N LEU A 405 39.16 -40.87 22.26
CA LEU A 405 39.12 -40.46 23.66
C LEU A 405 40.21 -41.20 24.47
N PRO A 406 41.01 -40.50 25.31
CA PRO A 406 41.90 -41.17 26.27
C PRO A 406 41.07 -41.58 27.49
N LEU A 407 40.36 -42.69 27.41
CA LEU A 407 39.56 -43.21 28.54
C LEU A 407 40.39 -44.20 29.36
N ASP A 408 40.50 -43.94 30.67
CA ASP A 408 40.84 -44.97 31.65
C ASP A 408 39.57 -45.80 31.95
N HIS A 409 39.72 -47.05 32.41
CA HIS A 409 38.70 -48.12 32.39
C HIS A 409 37.38 -47.90 33.16
N SER A 410 37.03 -46.68 33.57
CA SER A 410 35.89 -46.35 34.45
C SER A 410 34.72 -45.60 33.79
N PHE A 411 34.75 -45.27 32.50
CA PHE A 411 33.71 -44.48 31.85
C PHE A 411 32.54 -45.30 31.26
N ASN A 412 31.32 -44.95 31.64
CA ASN A 412 30.09 -45.51 31.06
C ASN A 412 29.64 -44.71 29.83
N LEU A 413 29.69 -45.34 28.66
CA LEU A 413 29.30 -44.75 27.37
C LEU A 413 27.79 -44.54 27.24
N SER A 414 26.94 -45.19 28.05
CA SER A 414 25.48 -45.11 27.93
C SER A 414 24.88 -43.78 28.41
N SER A 415 25.68 -42.88 28.99
CA SER A 415 25.27 -41.55 29.47
C SER A 415 25.94 -40.39 28.71
N LEU A 416 26.54 -40.68 27.56
CA LEU A 416 27.23 -39.69 26.74
C LEU A 416 26.20 -38.75 26.07
N GLN A 417 26.17 -37.48 26.46
CA GLN A 417 25.49 -36.42 25.71
C GLN A 417 26.54 -35.63 24.92
N VAL A 418 26.36 -35.50 23.62
CA VAL A 418 27.20 -34.66 22.77
C VAL A 418 26.42 -33.41 22.39
N ARG A 419 27.04 -32.24 22.47
CA ARG A 419 26.46 -31.01 21.93
C ARG A 419 27.46 -30.43 20.95
N LEU A 420 27.00 -30.21 19.73
CA LEU A 420 27.83 -29.71 18.63
C LEU A 420 27.45 -28.26 18.44
N TYR A 421 28.42 -27.36 18.57
CA TYR A 421 28.19 -25.95 18.34
C TYR A 421 29.21 -25.36 17.38
N TRP A 422 28.79 -24.33 16.64
CA TRP A 422 29.63 -23.66 15.66
C TRP A 422 30.79 -22.88 16.29
N SER A 423 30.57 -22.27 17.46
CA SER A 423 31.58 -21.43 18.14
C SER A 423 32.37 -22.15 19.23
N ALA A 424 32.01 -23.39 19.56
CA ALA A 424 32.70 -24.24 20.52
C ALA A 424 32.21 -25.69 20.39
N PHE A 425 33.10 -26.68 20.43
CA PHE A 425 32.68 -28.05 20.71
C PHE A 425 32.66 -28.23 22.22
N GLU A 426 31.48 -28.34 22.81
CA GLU A 426 31.36 -28.71 24.22
C GLU A 426 30.80 -30.12 24.31
N LEU A 427 31.69 -31.08 24.51
CA LEU A 427 31.29 -32.45 24.85
C LEU A 427 30.94 -32.50 26.33
N VAL A 428 29.67 -32.27 26.67
CA VAL A 428 29.20 -32.28 28.06
C VAL A 428 28.81 -33.70 28.48
N LEU A 429 29.72 -34.40 29.16
CA LEU A 429 29.40 -35.68 29.82
C LEU A 429 28.64 -35.41 31.13
N THR A 430 27.34 -35.72 31.15
CA THR A 430 26.56 -35.71 32.40
C THR A 430 26.08 -37.11 32.73
N SER A 431 26.42 -37.60 33.93
CA SER A 431 25.79 -38.80 34.49
C SER A 431 24.43 -38.40 35.07
N SER A 432 23.33 -38.82 34.46
CA SER A 432 21.99 -38.63 35.02
C SER A 432 21.55 -39.83 35.85
N HIS A 433 21.21 -39.59 37.12
CA HIS A 433 20.30 -40.45 37.88
C HIS A 433 18.87 -39.94 37.67
N PRO A 434 17.87 -40.81 37.45
CA PRO A 434 16.50 -40.37 37.19
C PRO A 434 15.80 -39.98 38.51
N LYS A 435 15.14 -38.83 38.53
CA LYS A 435 14.04 -38.54 39.45
C LYS A 435 12.77 -38.26 38.66
N ASN A 436 11.70 -38.95 39.08
CA ASN A 436 10.31 -38.74 38.70
C ASN A 436 9.95 -37.24 38.70
N ASP A 437 9.16 -36.82 37.72
CA ASP A 437 7.89 -36.19 38.09
C ASP A 437 6.83 -36.37 37.02
N SER A 438 5.63 -36.60 37.53
CA SER A 438 4.39 -36.92 36.83
C SER A 438 3.40 -35.80 37.08
N THR A 439 2.84 -35.19 36.03
CA THR A 439 1.42 -34.75 36.07
C THR A 439 0.91 -34.44 34.66
N LYS A 440 -0.09 -35.23 34.25
CA LYS A 440 -1.04 -34.97 33.17
C LYS A 440 -2.33 -34.47 33.85
N ALA A 441 -2.90 -33.37 33.39
CA ALA A 441 -4.28 -32.99 33.74
C ALA A 441 -5.04 -32.57 32.48
N ILE A 442 -6.18 -33.22 32.29
CA ILE A 442 -7.22 -33.00 31.27
C ILE A 442 -8.21 -31.98 31.84
N LEU A 443 -8.83 -31.14 31.00
CA LEU A 443 -10.17 -30.60 31.23
C LEU A 443 -10.88 -30.28 29.92
N GLU A 444 -12.19 -30.45 29.96
CA GLU A 444 -13.09 -30.85 28.88
C GLU A 444 -13.70 -29.69 28.08
N THR A 445 -14.12 -30.01 26.86
CA THR A 445 -14.99 -29.24 25.97
C THR A 445 -16.45 -29.27 26.43
N GLY A 446 -17.11 -28.12 26.48
CA GLY A 446 -18.58 -27.97 26.55
C GLY A 446 -19.16 -27.41 25.24
N PRO A 447 -20.46 -27.62 24.95
CA PRO A 447 -21.02 -27.59 23.59
C PRO A 447 -21.35 -26.18 23.06
N LEU A 448 -21.25 -26.02 21.74
CA LEU A 448 -21.71 -24.86 20.97
C LEU A 448 -23.21 -24.60 21.20
N ALA A 449 -23.53 -23.40 21.65
CA ALA A 449 -24.86 -22.82 21.55
C ALA A 449 -25.02 -22.11 20.19
N SER A 450 -26.25 -22.16 19.69
CA SER A 450 -26.71 -21.68 18.38
C SER A 450 -26.37 -20.23 18.08
N ASP A 451 -25.89 -20.01 16.86
CA ASP A 451 -25.67 -18.73 16.20
C ASP A 451 -26.99 -17.97 15.98
N THR A 452 -27.19 -16.92 16.77
CA THR A 452 -28.05 -15.78 16.43
C THR A 452 -27.32 -14.51 16.85
N SER A 453 -26.23 -14.15 16.16
CA SER A 453 -25.61 -12.83 16.33
C SER A 453 -26.57 -11.71 15.88
N PRO A 454 -26.72 -10.62 16.64
CA PRO A 454 -27.39 -9.41 16.14
C PRO A 454 -26.63 -8.81 14.94
N GLN A 455 -27.35 -8.16 14.01
CA GLN A 455 -26.76 -7.41 12.90
C GLN A 455 -25.95 -6.22 13.44
N LYS A 456 -24.75 -6.00 12.90
CA LYS A 456 -23.78 -4.98 13.36
C LYS A 456 -23.62 -3.87 12.31
N LEU A 457 -23.48 -2.63 12.77
CA LEU A 457 -23.14 -1.45 11.96
C LEU A 457 -21.69 -1.50 11.46
N GLN A 458 -21.41 -0.96 10.28
CA GLN A 458 -20.05 -0.88 9.75
C GLN A 458 -19.37 0.43 10.15
N LEU A 459 -18.23 0.32 10.84
CA LEU A 459 -17.35 1.43 11.20
C LEU A 459 -16.01 1.24 10.48
N ASP A 460 -15.75 2.04 9.45
CA ASP A 460 -14.51 1.99 8.68
C ASP A 460 -13.50 3.00 9.21
N VAL A 461 -12.29 2.55 9.52
CA VAL A 461 -11.18 3.36 9.99
C VAL A 461 -10.11 3.37 8.90
N PHE A 462 -9.95 4.53 8.27
CA PHE A 462 -9.00 4.76 7.20
C PHE A 462 -7.73 5.40 7.73
N GLY A 463 -6.59 5.04 7.16
CA GLY A 463 -5.33 5.75 7.39
C GLY A 463 -4.10 4.87 7.18
N ALA A 464 -2.93 5.48 7.33
CA ALA A 464 -1.63 4.81 7.24
C ALA A 464 -0.98 4.72 8.61
N SER A 465 -0.33 3.61 8.92
CA SER A 465 0.12 3.32 10.29
C SER A 465 1.14 4.28 10.91
N LYS A 466 2.03 4.94 10.14
CA LYS A 466 2.95 5.97 10.69
C LYS A 466 2.41 7.39 10.58
N CYS A 467 1.17 7.60 10.13
CA CYS A 467 0.53 8.91 10.30
C CYS A 467 0.30 9.15 11.80
N PRO A 468 0.89 10.18 12.43
CA PRO A 468 0.77 10.41 13.89
C PRO A 468 -0.68 10.47 14.36
N TYR A 469 -1.56 11.03 13.53
CA TYR A 469 -3.01 11.10 13.80
C TYR A 469 -3.70 9.73 13.73
N PHE A 470 -3.30 8.83 12.82
CA PHE A 470 -3.85 7.48 12.75
C PHE A 470 -3.32 6.63 13.90
N ALA A 471 -2.02 6.66 14.16
CA ALA A 471 -1.43 5.99 15.30
C ALA A 471 -2.09 6.43 16.62
N GLN A 472 -2.34 7.73 16.79
CA GLN A 472 -3.08 8.27 17.94
C GLN A 472 -4.53 7.77 17.97
N LEU A 473 -5.23 7.77 16.83
CA LEU A 473 -6.59 7.26 16.69
C LEU A 473 -6.70 5.79 17.14
N ILE A 474 -5.78 4.95 16.68
CA ILE A 474 -5.77 3.51 16.97
C ILE A 474 -5.27 3.21 18.40
N SER A 475 -4.23 3.90 18.87
CA SER A 475 -3.55 3.57 20.13
C SER A 475 -4.09 4.31 21.37
N GLN A 476 -4.81 5.42 21.20
CA GLN A 476 -5.28 6.24 22.31
C GLN A 476 -6.80 6.44 22.28
N THR A 477 -7.37 6.65 21.10
CA THR A 477 -8.76 7.06 20.95
C THR A 477 -9.73 5.87 20.95
N LEU A 478 -9.58 4.93 20.00
CA LEU A 478 -10.41 3.71 19.96
C LEU A 478 -10.32 2.86 21.26
N PRO A 479 -9.16 2.72 21.93
CA PRO A 479 -9.05 1.97 23.18
C PRO A 479 -9.91 2.54 24.29
N ARG A 480 -10.00 3.87 24.39
CA ARG A 480 -10.91 4.52 25.33
C ARG A 480 -12.37 4.24 24.98
N VAL A 481 -12.73 4.28 23.69
CA VAL A 481 -14.07 3.89 23.24
C VAL A 481 -14.41 2.47 23.70
N TYR A 482 -13.51 1.50 23.55
CA TYR A 482 -13.75 0.12 23.99
C TYR A 482 -13.81 -0.03 25.51
N LEU A 483 -12.89 0.62 26.24
CA LEU A 483 -12.80 0.51 27.69
C LEU A 483 -14.00 1.19 28.38
N ASP A 484 -14.43 2.33 27.87
CA ASP A 484 -15.54 3.11 28.43
C ASP A 484 -16.90 2.59 27.93
N TYR A 485 -16.95 2.01 26.72
CA TYR A 485 -18.16 1.49 26.08
C TYR A 485 -17.96 0.08 25.47
N PRO A 486 -17.73 -0.96 26.29
CA PRO A 486 -17.45 -2.31 25.78
C PRO A 486 -18.57 -2.92 24.94
N GLN A 487 -19.79 -2.40 25.08
CA GLN A 487 -20.98 -2.85 24.34
C GLN A 487 -20.94 -2.48 22.86
N LEU A 488 -20.01 -1.59 22.47
CA LEU A 488 -19.71 -1.24 21.09
C LEU A 488 -19.34 -2.47 20.24
N LEU A 489 -18.63 -3.44 20.82
CA LEU A 489 -18.23 -4.68 20.14
C LEU A 489 -19.41 -5.58 19.77
N GLU A 490 -20.57 -5.36 20.39
CA GLU A 490 -21.80 -6.12 20.16
C GLU A 490 -22.64 -5.51 19.03
N ILE A 491 -22.48 -4.20 18.73
CA ILE A 491 -23.28 -3.46 17.75
C ILE A 491 -22.52 -2.97 16.53
N ALA A 492 -21.18 -2.96 16.55
CA ALA A 492 -20.36 -2.46 15.46
C ALA A 492 -19.32 -3.47 15.01
N LYS A 493 -19.07 -3.51 13.69
CA LYS A 493 -17.99 -4.20 13.01
C LYS A 493 -16.98 -3.14 12.57
N ILE A 494 -15.72 -3.30 13.00
CA ILE A 494 -14.68 -2.29 12.76
C ILE A 494 -13.73 -2.80 11.69
N ARG A 495 -13.59 -2.03 10.62
CA ARG A 495 -12.70 -2.34 9.49
C ARG A 495 -11.56 -1.34 9.47
N PHE A 496 -10.34 -1.83 9.26
CA PHE A 496 -9.14 -1.02 9.07
C PHE A 496 -8.77 -1.07 7.59
N LEU A 497 -8.63 0.11 6.97
CA LEU A 497 -8.41 0.25 5.54
C LEU A 497 -7.23 1.20 5.30
N SER A 498 -6.12 0.66 4.76
CA SER A 498 -4.97 1.47 4.36
C SER A 498 -5.28 2.28 3.11
N LEU A 499 -4.66 3.45 3.04
CA LEU A 499 -4.75 4.38 1.92
C LEU A 499 -3.49 4.39 1.04
N VAL A 500 -2.57 3.45 1.25
CA VAL A 500 -1.26 3.42 0.56
C VAL A 500 -1.16 2.18 -0.34
N GLU A 501 -0.54 2.26 -1.50
CA GLU A 501 -0.28 1.10 -2.36
C GLU A 501 1.16 0.58 -2.20
N PRO A 502 1.40 -0.74 -2.29
CA PRO A 502 2.71 -1.35 -2.07
C PRO A 502 3.77 -0.93 -3.10
N ALA A 503 3.39 -0.26 -4.18
CA ALA A 503 4.29 0.05 -5.30
C ALA A 503 4.29 1.52 -5.79
N GLU A 504 3.87 2.52 -5.00
CA GLU A 504 4.10 3.93 -5.37
C GLU A 504 4.68 4.78 -4.23
N HIS A 505 5.95 5.17 -4.39
CA HIS A 505 6.67 6.10 -3.53
C HIS A 505 6.48 7.58 -3.93
N VAL A 506 6.24 8.41 -2.91
CA VAL A 506 6.50 9.87 -2.80
C VAL A 506 5.57 10.83 -3.55
N ALA A 507 4.70 11.48 -2.79
CA ALA A 507 4.07 12.75 -3.18
C ALA A 507 5.12 13.88 -3.20
N VAL A 508 5.51 14.35 -4.38
CA VAL A 508 6.11 15.67 -4.54
C VAL A 508 4.96 16.68 -4.71
N ARG A 509 4.85 17.58 -3.72
CA ARG A 509 3.86 18.67 -3.52
C ARG A 509 2.63 18.36 -2.65
N GLY A 510 2.86 17.77 -1.48
CA GLY A 510 1.98 17.96 -0.33
C GLY A 510 1.65 16.68 0.42
N TYR A 511 2.65 16.15 1.13
CA TYR A 511 2.54 15.22 2.26
C TYR A 511 1.96 13.81 1.99
N SER A 512 2.84 12.85 1.69
CA SER A 512 3.19 11.81 2.65
C SER A 512 4.53 11.10 2.30
N MET A 513 5.31 10.73 3.33
CA MET A 513 6.65 10.11 3.28
C MET A 513 6.61 8.71 3.92
N HIS A 514 5.93 7.75 3.30
CA HIS A 514 5.84 6.38 3.82
C HIS A 514 6.84 5.44 3.14
N GLY A 515 7.46 4.55 3.92
CA GLY A 515 8.44 3.55 3.47
C GLY A 515 7.78 2.24 3.05
N SER A 516 8.37 1.45 2.16
CA SER A 516 7.79 0.20 1.61
C SER A 516 7.34 -0.81 2.68
N LEU A 517 8.04 -0.89 3.80
CA LEU A 517 7.70 -1.74 4.94
C LEU A 517 6.49 -1.27 5.74
N GLU A 518 6.27 0.04 5.83
CA GLU A 518 5.06 0.57 6.45
C GLU A 518 3.82 0.10 5.68
N VAL A 519 3.92 0.11 4.34
CA VAL A 519 2.83 -0.32 3.47
C VAL A 519 2.55 -1.81 3.60
N ILE A 520 3.59 -2.64 3.75
CA ILE A 520 3.44 -4.08 3.96
C ILE A 520 2.68 -4.38 5.27
N VAL A 521 3.02 -3.67 6.35
CA VAL A 521 2.38 -3.88 7.66
C VAL A 521 0.93 -3.40 7.65
N ASP A 522 0.65 -2.28 6.99
CA ASP A 522 -0.70 -1.79 6.74
C ASP A 522 -1.57 -2.86 6.05
N TYR A 523 -1.04 -3.50 5.01
CA TYR A 523 -1.77 -4.52 4.25
C TYR A 523 -1.93 -5.80 5.05
N TYR A 524 -0.93 -6.14 5.86
CA TYR A 524 -1.03 -7.26 6.79
C TYR A 524 -2.21 -7.07 7.74
N CYS A 525 -2.34 -5.90 8.36
CA CYS A 525 -3.47 -5.57 9.23
C CYS A 525 -4.81 -5.61 8.48
N MET A 526 -4.86 -5.08 7.25
CA MET A 526 -6.06 -5.15 6.41
C MET A 526 -6.47 -6.57 6.05
N CYS A 527 -5.51 -7.47 5.83
CA CYS A 527 -5.77 -8.87 5.50
C CYS A 527 -6.12 -9.71 6.74
N LEU A 528 -5.58 -9.35 7.91
CA LEU A 528 -5.83 -10.03 9.17
C LEU A 528 -7.29 -9.87 9.65
N GLN A 529 -7.90 -8.70 9.43
CA GLN A 529 -9.24 -8.38 9.95
C GLN A 529 -10.34 -9.37 9.53
N ASP A 530 -10.28 -9.89 8.30
CA ASP A 530 -11.24 -10.87 7.78
C ASP A 530 -11.08 -12.22 8.51
N MET A 531 -9.85 -12.58 8.88
CA MET A 531 -9.50 -13.86 9.50
C MET A 531 -9.84 -13.92 10.98
N ILE A 532 -9.82 -12.77 11.65
CA ILE A 532 -10.20 -12.67 13.06
C ILE A 532 -11.66 -12.23 13.25
N GLY A 533 -12.46 -12.27 12.18
CA GLY A 533 -13.88 -11.92 12.24
C GLY A 533 -14.15 -10.48 12.64
N TYR A 534 -13.22 -9.56 12.35
CA TYR A 534 -13.27 -8.14 12.70
C TYR A 534 -13.33 -7.88 14.21
N ASP A 535 -12.75 -8.77 15.02
CA ASP A 535 -12.58 -8.56 16.44
C ASP A 535 -11.69 -7.34 16.69
N ALA A 536 -12.32 -6.25 17.14
CA ALA A 536 -11.63 -4.99 17.28
C ALA A 536 -10.68 -4.95 18.48
N GLY A 537 -10.90 -5.81 19.49
CA GLY A 537 -9.98 -6.00 20.61
C GLY A 537 -8.71 -6.73 20.15
N ALA A 538 -8.86 -7.80 19.39
CA ALA A 538 -7.74 -8.55 18.81
C ALA A 538 -6.94 -7.70 17.81
N MET A 539 -7.62 -6.92 16.95
CA MET A 539 -6.93 -5.95 16.08
C MET A 539 -6.18 -4.91 16.90
N PHE A 540 -6.77 -4.38 17.97
CA PHE A 540 -6.13 -3.38 18.83
C PHE A 540 -4.90 -3.94 19.55
N GLU A 541 -4.99 -5.13 20.15
CA GLU A 541 -3.85 -5.79 20.81
C GLU A 541 -2.73 -6.06 19.81
N PHE A 542 -3.09 -6.47 18.59
CA PHE A 542 -2.14 -6.68 17.50
C PHE A 542 -1.47 -5.38 17.05
N PHE A 543 -2.23 -4.30 16.80
CA PHE A 543 -1.69 -2.97 16.49
C PHE A 543 -0.80 -2.46 17.64
N SER A 544 -1.23 -2.60 18.88
CA SER A 544 -0.45 -2.20 20.04
C SER A 544 0.84 -3.00 20.14
N CYS A 545 0.82 -4.31 19.85
CA CYS A 545 2.02 -5.12 19.83
C CYS A 545 2.98 -4.71 18.69
N ILE A 546 2.45 -4.51 17.47
CA ILE A 546 3.25 -4.12 16.31
C ILE A 546 3.92 -2.76 16.50
N TYR A 547 3.25 -1.81 17.15
CA TYR A 547 3.71 -0.41 17.24
C TYR A 547 4.19 0.03 18.65
N ALA A 548 4.02 -0.79 19.71
CA ALA A 548 4.62 -0.52 21.04
C ALA A 548 6.11 -0.86 21.09
N VAL A 549 6.59 -1.72 20.19
CA VAL A 549 8.02 -1.86 19.93
C VAL A 549 8.41 -0.66 19.08
N ASN A 550 9.18 0.27 19.63
CA ASN A 550 9.56 1.54 19.01
C ASN A 550 10.59 1.32 17.86
N THR A 551 10.35 0.32 17.02
CA THR A 551 11.19 -0.14 15.92
C THR A 551 10.30 -0.25 14.69
N ASP A 552 10.71 0.41 13.62
CA ASP A 552 10.16 0.25 12.28
C ASP A 552 9.87 -1.23 11.96
N ALA A 553 8.58 -1.57 11.87
CA ALA A 553 8.08 -2.94 11.91
C ALA A 553 8.53 -3.79 10.70
N SER A 554 9.03 -5.00 10.99
CA SER A 554 9.30 -6.08 10.03
C SER A 554 8.25 -7.19 10.16
N ILE A 555 8.14 -8.05 9.13
CA ILE A 555 7.31 -9.27 9.11
C ILE A 555 7.63 -10.23 10.29
N GLU A 556 8.77 -10.06 10.98
CA GLU A 556 9.14 -10.85 12.16
C GLU A 556 8.43 -10.47 13.46
N LEU A 557 7.71 -9.34 13.53
CA LEU A 557 6.85 -9.06 14.69
C LEU A 557 5.67 -10.03 14.80
N LEU A 558 5.38 -10.81 13.76
CA LEU A 558 4.27 -11.77 13.72
C LEU A 558 4.45 -12.94 14.69
N ASP A 559 5.69 -13.40 14.89
CA ASP A 559 5.98 -14.47 15.86
C ASP A 559 6.02 -13.93 17.30
N GLN A 560 6.37 -12.65 17.49
CA GLN A 560 6.37 -12.00 18.80
C GLN A 560 4.96 -11.59 19.25
N CYS A 561 4.08 -11.25 18.31
CA CYS A 561 2.69 -10.88 18.55
C CYS A 561 1.71 -12.07 18.44
N GLN A 562 2.19 -13.28 18.11
CA GLN A 562 1.37 -14.50 18.02
C GLN A 562 0.62 -14.84 19.31
N GLY A 563 1.17 -14.48 20.47
CA GLY A 563 0.54 -14.66 21.77
C GLY A 563 -0.86 -14.03 21.87
N PHE A 564 -1.10 -12.95 21.13
CA PHE A 564 -2.36 -12.20 21.08
C PHE A 564 -3.36 -12.77 20.06
N LEU A 565 -2.89 -13.58 19.11
CA LEU A 565 -3.71 -14.21 18.06
C LEU A 565 -4.16 -15.63 18.45
N ASN A 566 -3.73 -16.14 19.59
CA ASN A 566 -4.18 -17.41 20.19
C ASN A 566 -5.70 -17.63 20.25
N PRO A 567 -6.57 -16.60 20.41
CA PRO A 567 -8.02 -16.79 20.37
C PRO A 567 -8.57 -17.27 19.02
N THR A 568 -7.80 -17.13 17.93
CA THR A 568 -8.23 -17.47 16.56
C THR A 568 -8.19 -18.97 16.26
N GLY A 569 -7.52 -19.77 17.11
CA GLY A 569 -7.37 -21.22 16.93
C GLY A 569 -6.52 -21.65 15.72
N LEU A 570 -5.86 -20.71 15.05
CA LEU A 570 -4.95 -20.96 13.92
C LEU A 570 -3.50 -20.97 14.42
N ASP A 571 -2.68 -21.92 13.94
CA ASP A 571 -1.25 -21.87 14.19
C ASP A 571 -0.58 -20.72 13.40
N GLY A 572 0.53 -20.21 13.94
CA GLY A 572 1.22 -19.04 13.41
C GLY A 572 1.67 -19.17 11.95
N GLN A 573 2.08 -20.36 11.54
CA GLN A 573 2.52 -20.64 10.17
C GLN A 573 1.36 -20.59 9.18
N THR A 574 0.23 -21.20 9.53
CA THR A 574 -1.01 -21.18 8.73
C THR A 574 -1.59 -19.78 8.64
N LEU A 575 -1.57 -19.02 9.73
CA LEU A 575 -2.01 -17.62 9.74
C LEU A 575 -1.13 -16.77 8.81
N ASN A 576 0.20 -16.87 8.95
CA ASN A 576 1.13 -16.11 8.11
C ASN A 576 0.98 -16.46 6.63
N GLN A 577 0.83 -17.75 6.27
CA GLN A 577 0.58 -18.18 4.89
C GLN A 577 -0.71 -17.58 4.32
N LYS A 578 -1.80 -17.59 5.09
CA LYS A 578 -3.08 -17.02 4.64
C LYS A 578 -3.01 -15.51 4.48
N VAL A 579 -2.39 -14.80 5.43
CA VAL A 579 -2.24 -13.34 5.35
C VAL A 579 -1.31 -12.96 4.20
N THR A 580 -0.20 -13.69 4.01
CA THR A 580 0.70 -13.55 2.87
C THR A 580 -0.03 -13.77 1.54
N SER A 581 -0.89 -14.79 1.45
CA SER A 581 -1.72 -15.01 0.26
C SER A 581 -2.73 -13.90 -0.01
N CYS A 582 -3.22 -13.21 1.03
CA CYS A 582 -4.10 -12.04 0.86
C CYS A 582 -3.30 -10.79 0.43
N LEU A 583 -2.16 -10.55 1.07
CA LEU A 583 -1.21 -9.47 0.74
C LEU A 583 -0.77 -9.56 -0.73
N TYR A 584 -0.43 -10.76 -1.17
CA TYR A 584 -0.01 -11.02 -2.54
C TYR A 584 -1.16 -11.41 -3.50
N GLY A 585 -2.40 -11.36 -3.02
CA GLY A 585 -3.61 -11.68 -3.79
C GLY A 585 -4.45 -10.45 -4.11
N ASP A 586 -5.56 -10.65 -4.84
CA ASP A 586 -6.45 -9.58 -5.29
C ASP A 586 -7.20 -8.90 -4.14
N ARG A 587 -7.37 -9.59 -3.01
CA ARG A 587 -8.17 -9.10 -1.88
C ARG A 587 -7.61 -7.84 -1.23
N ALA A 588 -6.29 -7.74 -1.04
CA ALA A 588 -5.69 -6.55 -0.46
C ALA A 588 -5.90 -5.33 -1.37
N ILE A 589 -5.80 -5.53 -2.68
CA ILE A 589 -6.01 -4.50 -3.70
C ILE A 589 -7.48 -4.07 -3.73
N GLU A 590 -8.43 -5.02 -3.70
CA GLU A 590 -9.86 -4.71 -3.60
C GLU A 590 -10.17 -3.79 -2.41
N LEU A 591 -9.58 -4.07 -1.25
CA LEU A 591 -9.80 -3.30 -0.03
C LEU A 591 -9.19 -1.88 -0.13
N VAL A 592 -8.06 -1.73 -0.83
CA VAL A 592 -7.41 -0.44 -1.07
C VAL A 592 -8.17 0.38 -2.12
N ASP A 593 -8.61 -0.26 -3.20
CA ASP A 593 -9.50 0.36 -4.17
C ASP A 593 -10.78 0.80 -3.46
N GLU A 594 -11.43 -0.05 -2.66
CA GLU A 594 -12.61 0.33 -1.87
C GLU A 594 -12.36 1.58 -1.01
N ALA A 595 -11.18 1.65 -0.39
CA ALA A 595 -10.78 2.78 0.45
C ALA A 595 -10.57 4.07 -0.35
N TYR A 596 -9.85 3.98 -1.46
CA TYR A 596 -9.57 5.09 -2.36
C TYR A 596 -10.87 5.64 -2.98
N GLN A 597 -11.72 4.73 -3.46
CA GLN A 597 -13.02 5.05 -4.01
C GLN A 597 -13.90 5.81 -2.99
N LYS A 598 -13.89 5.40 -1.71
CA LYS A 598 -14.66 6.07 -0.66
C LYS A 598 -14.12 7.46 -0.35
N GLN A 599 -12.79 7.64 -0.24
CA GLN A 599 -12.17 8.96 -0.03
C GLN A 599 -12.51 9.95 -1.15
N LEU A 600 -12.38 9.50 -2.42
CA LEU A 600 -12.70 10.31 -3.60
C LEU A 600 -14.15 10.78 -3.61
N ARG A 601 -15.11 9.86 -3.36
CA ARG A 601 -16.55 10.22 -3.31
C ARG A 601 -16.86 11.33 -2.32
N HIS A 602 -16.11 11.42 -1.22
CA HIS A 602 -16.35 12.39 -0.17
C HIS A 602 -15.44 13.62 -0.24
N GLY A 603 -14.58 13.72 -1.27
CA GLY A 603 -13.67 14.86 -1.45
C GLY A 603 -12.64 15.00 -0.34
N ILE A 604 -12.25 13.87 0.28
CA ILE A 604 -11.30 13.83 1.39
C ILE A 604 -9.94 13.37 0.83
N ALA A 605 -8.88 14.08 1.19
CA ALA A 605 -7.50 13.69 0.88
C ALA A 605 -7.05 12.49 1.76
N TYR A 606 -5.81 12.02 1.61
CA TYR A 606 -5.19 10.89 2.35
C TYR A 606 -5.03 11.09 3.88
N SER A 607 -6.04 11.63 4.55
CA SER A 607 -6.10 11.84 5.97
C SER A 607 -6.68 10.61 6.65
N PRO A 608 -6.14 10.21 7.81
CA PRO A 608 -6.81 9.24 8.65
C PRO A 608 -8.24 9.71 8.91
N THR A 609 -9.23 8.82 8.87
CA THR A 609 -10.65 9.19 9.01
C THR A 609 -11.46 8.01 9.51
N ILE A 610 -12.56 8.29 10.20
CA ILE A 610 -13.54 7.27 10.57
C ILE A 610 -14.81 7.52 9.78
N PHE A 611 -15.36 6.47 9.17
CA PHE A 611 -16.69 6.49 8.59
C PHE A 611 -17.59 5.55 9.38
N LEU A 612 -18.75 6.05 9.78
CA LEU A 612 -19.87 5.21 10.17
C LEU A 612 -20.79 5.12 8.96
N GLU A 613 -20.85 3.94 8.34
CA GLU A 613 -21.50 3.77 7.04
C GLU A 613 -20.94 4.79 6.03
N ASP A 614 -21.73 5.76 5.55
CA ASP A 614 -21.31 6.83 4.63
C ASP A 614 -21.14 8.20 5.31
N THR A 615 -21.20 8.25 6.65
CA THR A 615 -21.06 9.48 7.44
C THR A 615 -19.64 9.61 7.99
N LEU A 616 -18.96 10.70 7.62
CA LEU A 616 -17.61 11.02 8.09
C LEU A 616 -17.60 11.53 9.55
N PHE A 617 -16.77 10.90 10.38
CA PHE A 617 -16.36 11.33 11.71
C PHE A 617 -15.00 12.03 11.66
N CYS A 618 -14.92 13.19 12.28
CA CYS A 618 -13.90 14.20 11.99
C CYS A 618 -12.49 13.85 12.47
N ILE A 619 -11.50 14.33 11.69
CA ILE A 619 -10.11 14.61 12.09
C ILE A 619 -9.88 16.11 11.89
N ASP A 620 -9.02 16.71 12.73
CA ASP A 620 -8.82 18.14 12.85
C ASP A 620 -8.55 18.83 11.50
N GLY A 621 -9.25 19.93 11.20
CA GLY A 621 -9.04 20.77 10.00
C GLY A 621 -9.93 20.53 8.76
N ILE A 622 -10.91 19.61 8.79
CA ILE A 622 -11.89 19.40 7.70
C ILE A 622 -13.33 19.67 8.20
N SER A 623 -14.22 20.20 7.35
CA SER A 623 -15.65 20.40 7.68
C SER A 623 -16.40 19.07 7.64
N CYS A 624 -17.10 18.71 8.73
CA CYS A 624 -17.73 17.40 8.90
C CYS A 624 -18.79 17.43 10.02
N ALA A 625 -19.49 16.31 10.27
CA ALA A 625 -20.71 16.26 11.06
C ALA A 625 -20.55 16.52 12.58
N TYR A 626 -19.33 16.46 13.13
CA TYR A 626 -19.06 16.54 14.57
C TYR A 626 -17.77 17.32 14.88
N GLU A 627 -17.82 18.45 15.59
CA GLU A 627 -16.60 19.21 15.94
C GLU A 627 -15.54 18.34 16.65
N HIS A 628 -14.25 18.52 16.30
CA HIS A 628 -13.12 17.84 16.93
C HIS A 628 -12.93 18.38 18.37
N PRO A 629 -13.21 17.59 19.43
CA PRO A 629 -13.00 18.04 20.79
C PRO A 629 -11.50 18.06 21.11
N ALA A 630 -11.09 18.93 22.03
CA ALA A 630 -9.71 18.97 22.54
C ALA A 630 -9.39 17.80 23.51
N ASP A 631 -10.41 17.03 23.91
CA ASP A 631 -10.33 15.92 24.87
C ASP A 631 -10.80 14.60 24.22
N GLY A 632 -10.00 13.55 24.39
CA GLY A 632 -10.30 12.20 23.89
C GLY A 632 -11.54 11.57 24.53
N GLU A 633 -11.93 11.97 25.75
CA GLU A 633 -13.15 11.48 26.40
C GLU A 633 -14.43 11.97 25.68
N ASP A 634 -14.45 13.25 25.28
CA ASP A 634 -15.56 13.83 24.52
C ASP A 634 -15.66 13.24 23.10
N TYR A 635 -14.51 12.91 22.49
CA TYR A 635 -14.48 12.27 21.17
C TYR A 635 -15.02 10.83 21.23
N ALA A 636 -14.60 10.03 22.22
CA ALA A 636 -15.11 8.68 22.42
C ALA A 636 -16.62 8.66 22.69
N ARG A 637 -17.09 9.62 23.50
CA ARG A 637 -18.52 9.84 23.75
C ARG A 637 -19.28 10.19 22.46
N ASN A 638 -18.75 11.05 21.61
CA ASN A 638 -19.40 11.41 20.35
C ASN A 638 -19.51 10.22 19.38
N ILE A 639 -18.48 9.40 19.26
CA ILE A 639 -18.51 8.15 18.47
C ILE A 639 -19.63 7.23 18.95
N MET A 640 -19.69 6.98 20.27
CA MET A 640 -20.72 6.12 20.84
C MET A 640 -22.13 6.68 20.66
N GLY A 641 -22.32 8.00 20.87
CA GLY A 641 -23.62 8.65 20.70
C GLY A 641 -24.15 8.51 19.28
N ALA A 642 -23.30 8.68 18.28
CA ALA A 642 -23.71 8.60 16.89
C ALA A 642 -23.85 7.15 16.39
N LEU A 643 -23.10 6.19 16.94
CA LEU A 643 -23.37 4.76 16.77
C LEU A 643 -24.73 4.36 17.32
N CYS A 644 -25.11 4.83 18.52
CA CYS A 644 -26.44 4.60 19.08
C CYS A 644 -27.54 5.18 18.18
N GLU A 645 -27.37 6.40 17.67
CA GLU A 645 -28.33 7.03 16.76
C GLU A 645 -28.45 6.28 15.42
N ALA A 646 -27.33 5.79 14.87
CA ALA A 646 -27.33 4.98 13.65
C ALA A 646 -28.00 3.62 13.90
N TYR A 647 -27.73 2.98 15.04
CA TYR A 647 -28.31 1.68 15.39
C TYR A 647 -29.83 1.77 15.56
N GLU A 648 -30.30 2.79 16.28
CA GLU A 648 -31.74 3.04 16.44
C GLU A 648 -32.40 3.37 15.09
N ARG A 649 -31.72 4.13 14.23
CA ARG A 649 -32.22 4.47 12.88
C ARG A 649 -32.36 3.23 12.00
N GLU A 650 -31.35 2.35 11.99
CA GLU A 650 -31.30 1.19 11.10
C GLU A 650 -32.18 0.04 11.60
N PHE A 651 -32.16 -0.25 12.91
CA PHE A 651 -32.84 -1.41 13.48
C PHE A 651 -34.15 -1.09 14.21
N GLY A 652 -34.49 0.20 14.38
CA GLY A 652 -35.75 0.64 14.98
C GLY A 652 -35.90 0.33 16.47
N VAL A 653 -34.80 -0.05 17.14
CA VAL A 653 -34.76 -0.42 18.56
C VAL A 653 -33.56 0.26 19.23
N GLU A 654 -33.79 0.88 20.39
CA GLU A 654 -32.72 1.49 21.19
C GLU A 654 -31.82 0.38 21.77
N TYR A 655 -30.51 0.52 21.63
CA TYR A 655 -29.57 -0.45 22.19
C TYR A 655 -29.47 -0.32 23.73
N PRO A 656 -29.46 -1.42 24.50
CA PRO A 656 -29.33 -1.37 25.96
C PRO A 656 -28.07 -0.60 26.40
N ASN A 657 -28.18 0.29 27.39
CA ASN A 657 -27.10 1.16 27.91
C ASN A 657 -26.51 2.21 26.96
N CYS A 658 -27.22 2.65 25.92
CA CYS A 658 -26.93 3.91 25.23
C CYS A 658 -27.20 5.14 26.14
N THR A 659 -26.49 5.29 27.26
CA THR A 659 -26.63 6.42 28.19
C THR A 659 -26.07 7.74 27.66
N VAL A 660 -25.34 7.70 26.53
CA VAL A 660 -24.74 8.89 25.90
C VAL A 660 -25.79 9.78 25.19
N SER A 661 -26.94 9.22 24.79
CA SER A 661 -28.04 9.98 24.16
C SER A 661 -28.72 10.97 25.13
N ARG A 662 -28.47 10.87 26.45
CA ARG A 662 -29.11 11.76 27.43
C ARG A 662 -28.50 13.15 27.55
N HIS A 663 -27.34 13.43 26.95
CA HIS A 663 -26.71 14.76 27.05
C HIS A 663 -26.82 15.66 25.81
N ARG A 664 -27.37 15.18 24.68
CA ARG A 664 -27.72 16.05 23.52
C ARG A 664 -29.19 16.50 23.47
N ARG A 665 -30.05 16.02 24.37
CA ARG A 665 -31.27 16.76 24.73
C ARG A 665 -30.96 17.55 26.00
N GLN A 666 -30.37 18.73 25.84
CA GLN A 666 -30.39 19.73 26.91
C GLN A 666 -31.88 19.99 27.20
N ALA A 667 -32.40 19.37 28.26
CA ALA A 667 -33.75 19.61 28.73
C ALA A 667 -33.79 21.06 29.21
N CYS A 668 -34.11 21.98 28.31
CA CYS A 668 -34.39 23.34 28.71
C CYS A 668 -35.59 23.27 29.67
N GLY A 669 -35.45 23.83 30.87
CA GLY A 669 -36.52 23.81 31.88
C GLY A 669 -37.83 24.41 31.35
N GLU A 670 -38.96 24.05 31.97
CA GLU A 670 -40.30 24.42 31.49
C GLU A 670 -40.39 25.90 31.05
N GLY A 671 -40.77 26.13 29.78
CA GLY A 671 -40.94 27.48 29.18
C GLY A 671 -39.78 27.98 28.30
N LEU A 672 -38.78 27.14 28.01
CA LEU A 672 -37.63 27.44 27.15
C LEU A 672 -37.57 26.51 25.92
N VAL A 673 -37.12 27.01 24.77
CA VAL A 673 -36.94 26.25 23.52
C VAL A 673 -35.47 26.28 23.10
N SER A 674 -34.94 25.14 22.64
CA SER A 674 -33.56 25.00 22.16
C SER A 674 -33.42 25.53 20.74
N ILE A 675 -32.41 26.37 20.51
CA ILE A 675 -31.95 26.81 19.19
C ILE A 675 -30.42 26.69 19.18
N GLY A 676 -29.89 25.72 18.44
CA GLY A 676 -28.47 25.37 18.49
C GLY A 676 -28.06 24.98 19.91
N SER A 677 -26.96 25.55 20.41
CA SER A 677 -26.42 25.30 21.76
C SER A 677 -27.03 26.18 22.87
N TRP A 678 -28.11 26.94 22.61
CA TRP A 678 -28.71 27.88 23.56
C TRP A 678 -30.17 27.54 23.91
N CYS A 679 -30.55 27.70 25.19
CA CYS A 679 -31.95 27.65 25.65
C CYS A 679 -32.54 29.07 25.71
N VAL A 680 -33.60 29.35 24.94
CA VAL A 680 -34.19 30.70 24.81
C VAL A 680 -35.65 30.70 25.27
N ARG A 681 -36.08 31.75 25.99
CA ARG A 681 -37.50 31.89 26.39
C ARG A 681 -38.37 32.19 25.18
N ILE A 682 -39.49 31.51 25.05
CA ILE A 682 -40.43 31.63 23.91
C ILE A 682 -40.80 33.09 23.58
N TRP A 683 -40.91 33.96 24.58
CA TRP A 683 -41.25 35.38 24.37
C TRP A 683 -40.13 36.22 23.73
N VAL A 684 -38.86 35.79 23.79
CA VAL A 684 -37.73 36.46 23.13
C VAL A 684 -37.79 36.24 21.61
N LEU A 685 -38.28 35.08 21.16
CA LEU A 685 -38.51 34.81 19.73
C LEU A 685 -39.61 35.69 19.16
N ALA A 686 -40.64 36.02 19.94
CA ALA A 686 -41.68 36.96 19.52
C ALA A 686 -41.13 38.38 19.30
N ILE A 687 -40.16 38.82 20.11
CA ILE A 687 -39.50 40.14 19.96
C ILE A 687 -38.57 40.16 18.74
N ILE A 688 -37.84 39.06 18.48
CA ILE A 688 -36.95 38.94 17.31
C ILE A 688 -37.76 38.83 16.01
N CYS A 689 -38.92 38.16 16.00
CA CYS A 689 -39.81 38.14 14.83
C CYS A 689 -40.39 39.54 14.52
N VAL A 690 -40.77 40.33 15.53
CA VAL A 690 -41.26 41.69 15.31
C VAL A 690 -40.13 42.65 14.89
N GLY A 691 -38.93 42.50 15.47
CA GLY A 691 -37.74 43.28 15.10
C GLY A 691 -37.17 42.93 13.72
N GLY A 692 -37.18 41.65 13.35
CA GLY A 692 -36.72 41.16 12.04
C GLY A 692 -37.62 41.60 10.90
N VAL A 693 -38.94 41.63 11.12
CA VAL A 693 -39.89 42.17 10.12
C VAL A 693 -39.64 43.68 9.90
N LEU A 694 -39.32 44.45 10.94
CA LEU A 694 -38.97 45.88 10.80
C LEU A 694 -37.61 46.09 10.09
N LEU A 695 -36.61 45.26 10.39
CA LEU A 695 -35.28 45.35 9.78
C LEU A 695 -35.24 44.93 8.30
N VAL A 696 -36.16 44.08 7.85
CA VAL A 696 -36.26 43.67 6.43
C VAL A 696 -37.21 44.59 5.66
N THR A 697 -38.29 45.07 6.27
CA THR A 697 -39.26 45.93 5.57
C THR A 697 -38.76 47.36 5.37
N ILE A 698 -38.00 47.95 6.29
CA ILE A 698 -37.51 49.33 6.16
C ILE A 698 -36.51 49.49 4.99
N PRO A 699 -35.50 48.60 4.80
CA PRO A 699 -34.61 48.66 3.63
C PRO A 699 -35.33 48.39 2.32
N ILE A 700 -36.29 47.47 2.29
CA ILE A 700 -37.06 47.16 1.08
C ILE A 700 -37.95 48.34 0.69
N VAL A 701 -38.68 48.93 1.64
CA VAL A 701 -39.55 50.09 1.40
C VAL A 701 -38.71 51.31 1.01
N THR A 702 -37.58 51.56 1.65
CA THR A 702 -36.67 52.65 1.25
C THR A 702 -36.05 52.41 -0.12
N THR A 703 -35.67 51.19 -0.46
CA THR A 703 -35.16 50.83 -1.80
C THR A 703 -36.25 50.98 -2.86
N ILE A 704 -37.49 50.56 -2.58
CA ILE A 704 -38.64 50.75 -3.48
C ILE A 704 -38.92 52.25 -3.66
N ILE A 705 -38.91 53.05 -2.59
CA ILE A 705 -39.09 54.50 -2.68
C ILE A 705 -37.95 55.13 -3.49
N VAL A 706 -36.70 54.72 -3.30
CA VAL A 706 -35.54 55.22 -4.09
C VAL A 706 -35.67 54.82 -5.56
N ILE A 707 -36.12 53.60 -5.87
CA ILE A 707 -36.37 53.14 -7.24
C ILE A 707 -37.53 53.91 -7.87
N LEU A 708 -38.62 54.15 -7.13
CA LEU A 708 -39.77 54.91 -7.61
C LEU A 708 -39.42 56.39 -7.82
N VAL A 709 -38.62 56.99 -6.94
CA VAL A 709 -38.11 58.36 -7.09
C VAL A 709 -37.10 58.45 -8.24
N ARG A 710 -36.22 57.46 -8.42
CA ARG A 710 -35.34 57.38 -9.60
C ARG A 710 -36.12 57.20 -10.89
N ARG A 711 -37.14 56.33 -10.91
CA ARG A 711 -38.03 56.17 -12.07
C ARG A 711 -38.83 57.43 -12.35
N ALA A 712 -39.32 58.13 -11.34
CA ALA A 712 -40.02 59.40 -11.50
C ALA A 712 -39.09 60.50 -12.01
N ARG A 713 -37.84 60.56 -11.52
CA ARG A 713 -36.81 61.49 -12.03
C ARG A 713 -36.41 61.16 -13.45
N LEU A 714 -36.14 59.90 -13.77
CA LEU A 714 -35.82 59.46 -15.13
C LEU A 714 -36.98 59.70 -16.08
N LYS A 715 -38.23 59.46 -15.64
CA LYS A 715 -39.42 59.78 -16.43
C LYS A 715 -39.60 61.28 -16.62
N ALA A 716 -39.36 62.10 -15.60
CA ALA A 716 -39.37 63.56 -15.73
C ALA A 716 -38.23 64.09 -16.63
N GLN A 717 -37.06 63.44 -16.61
CA GLN A 717 -35.93 63.75 -17.47
C GLN A 717 -36.22 63.34 -18.92
N TRP A 718 -36.82 62.16 -19.13
CA TRP A 718 -37.29 61.71 -20.44
C TRP A 718 -38.42 62.58 -20.98
N ASP A 719 -39.39 62.97 -20.15
CA ASP A 719 -40.49 63.86 -20.54
C ASP A 719 -40.00 65.30 -20.80
N HIS A 720 -38.83 65.69 -20.27
CA HIS A 720 -38.17 66.95 -20.56
C HIS A 720 -37.35 66.88 -21.85
N GLU A 721 -36.59 65.80 -22.07
CA GLU A 721 -35.86 65.55 -23.33
C GLU A 721 -36.80 65.28 -24.52
N ALA A 722 -37.92 64.59 -24.31
CA ALA A 722 -38.95 64.37 -25.33
C ALA A 722 -39.66 65.68 -25.72
N ARG A 723 -39.77 66.65 -24.80
CA ARG A 723 -40.28 68.00 -25.10
C ARG A 723 -39.24 68.90 -25.79
N LEU A 724 -37.95 68.61 -25.64
CA LEU A 724 -36.86 69.29 -26.35
C LEU A 724 -36.63 68.73 -27.77
N LEU A 725 -37.21 67.56 -28.07
CA LEU A 725 -37.12 66.87 -29.37
C LEU A 725 -38.40 66.97 -30.21
N GLU A 726 -39.42 67.73 -29.78
CA GLU A 726 -40.53 68.09 -30.66
C GLU A 726 -40.06 69.13 -31.68
N PRO A 727 -40.03 68.82 -32.99
CA PRO A 727 -39.76 69.83 -34.00
C PRO A 727 -40.98 70.75 -34.09
N SER A 728 -40.75 72.06 -34.07
CA SER A 728 -41.70 73.03 -34.58
C SER A 728 -41.96 72.70 -36.05
N VAL A 729 -43.10 72.06 -36.33
CA VAL A 729 -43.62 71.90 -37.69
C VAL A 729 -44.13 73.28 -38.11
N ASP A 730 -43.24 74.06 -38.73
CA ASP A 730 -43.65 75.01 -39.76
C ASP A 730 -43.50 74.29 -41.10
N GLU A 731 -44.63 74.21 -41.81
CA GLU A 731 -44.74 73.62 -43.12
C GLU A 731 -43.81 74.33 -44.10
N THR A 732 -42.84 73.61 -44.66
CA THR A 732 -42.57 73.59 -46.11
C THR A 732 -41.37 72.72 -46.42
N SER A 733 -41.51 71.99 -47.52
CA SER A 733 -40.50 71.20 -48.23
C SER A 733 -40.35 69.73 -47.85
N SER A 734 -40.26 68.96 -48.92
CA SER A 734 -40.48 67.54 -49.12
C SER A 734 -39.30 66.65 -48.74
N THR A 735 -39.59 65.35 -48.57
CA THR A 735 -38.70 64.17 -48.41
C THR A 735 -38.36 63.84 -46.96
N SER A 736 -38.51 62.64 -46.40
CA SER A 736 -38.81 61.29 -46.90
C SER A 736 -39.55 60.50 -45.79
N ALA A 737 -40.49 59.63 -46.18
CA ALA A 737 -41.36 58.90 -45.26
C ALA A 737 -40.70 57.66 -44.58
N GLU A 738 -39.41 57.42 -44.76
CA GLU A 738 -38.71 56.25 -44.19
C GLU A 738 -38.15 56.50 -42.78
N SER A 739 -37.90 57.74 -42.40
CA SER A 739 -37.33 58.08 -41.08
C SER A 739 -38.36 57.99 -39.93
N VAL A 740 -39.65 58.09 -40.24
CA VAL A 740 -40.72 58.10 -39.22
C VAL A 740 -41.11 56.70 -38.75
N ASN A 741 -40.92 55.67 -39.57
CA ASN A 741 -41.20 54.28 -39.18
C ASN A 741 -40.10 53.67 -38.30
N LEU A 742 -38.84 54.13 -38.43
CA LEU A 742 -37.73 53.64 -37.60
C LEU A 742 -37.84 54.11 -36.13
N ILE A 743 -38.49 55.25 -35.88
CA ILE A 743 -38.67 55.82 -34.53
C ILE A 743 -39.87 55.19 -33.79
N ARG A 744 -40.82 54.58 -34.49
CA ARG A 744 -41.94 53.84 -33.86
C ARG A 744 -41.60 52.42 -33.46
N ALA A 745 -40.61 51.79 -34.10
CA ALA A 745 -40.22 50.40 -33.81
C ALA A 745 -39.30 50.26 -32.58
N ASN A 746 -38.66 51.35 -32.14
CA ASN A 746 -37.74 51.39 -31.00
C ASN A 746 -38.32 52.10 -29.76
N LYS A 747 -39.64 52.20 -29.66
CA LYS A 747 -40.34 52.86 -28.53
C LYS A 747 -41.01 51.84 -27.61
#